data_AF-A0A3M7E4D5-F1
#
_entry.id   AF-A0A3M7E4D5-F1
#
_cell.length_a   1.000
_cell.length_b   1.000
_cell.length_c   1.000
_cell.angle_alpha   90.00
_cell.angle_beta   90.00
_cell.angle_gamma   90.00
#
_symmetry.space_group_name_H-M   'P 1'
#
loop_
_entity.id
_entity.type
_entity.pdbx_description
1 polymer ?
#
loop_
_entity_poly.entity_id
_entity_poly.type
_entity_poly.pdbx_seq_one_letter_code
_entity_poly.pdbx_strand_id
1 'polypeptide(L)'
;MATSLQQQLAAIQQTSTHQLDLKAQKAQHSKSLLFEPRDAASQSFDTIYHICNEGFNELSQLDARFVPFARNLFSEQSKNEDRTQMTAVENEELNKTVESFLGLVQGRLLLRPAMKAVEWVVRRFQAHEYSTETMLLTFLPYHTAHIFPTLLSILPEQLPASFRWLHPYVASLQSPPRHAILAAAISNQGFFSGFSQYVLQVARARHQSAILLGFWASITAQAVSGMIDTTRSGRDAIRRQREEDLLLRVLPILQSALGIRGAPELFLGTCMIMTILATKASLEDHVLDAMMQAIISAWTKETAEDGLICVAVMAEEKQQIGLPKPVCQALLKQDGIYETLHSLSQRHRIGKLVSAIVVEAVRAGAAGEIELAKRLVSGGYVSAQNETFMLDTLLAQLLDAGKEKQGVIEFLRGVCDGNERVVVLRELAQKKGVSLKRHLPGLVAPSRLELETNQESANEDEAMDIDEEPIDLSDQQLRSLLEALPNLDGELPSFLDPAMDVAFQAHAKVFEAVVFSERGLRQFLASRHLQNSKALKSPLLLSFLARAACSNISVLAKIRALETATEKLRELSSKSKADYRMLLPYVLAALSDESQRVRRAAANLCSVMHMSYGATNEKIGSNLTSWGLGSLYGSVTSKLHDLSSADAYKFLSSAVVPMLDDCVLDGAHVSRALADSLKGAHSPGSQRASAPGAELKTSLRSEVCSFLASHATMTPALHARLTLLGVVARCGKVAGDARKNILTPFIKRWVATSSEDVGVACTAQEVTRGHLDKVVLSCLSHRSAEDIQTLKSIAEGGLQARVEVQPIAFGQLGSLWPSLKGSSQIEVLDFLLDHALAVEGSEIVHAEALETLRSVRLSTEALVHMIESLPRGSDLHDQPSSAKKQRTSKNDSSQPRKVDQGALNAAIRRITLVLELTEASEPVQHPQLLKGLFNLLSELNSYKTLTGSQLIYLHGLLLGCLFSVVNGLKDSRSVDVDRSAIRADLIVECVRTTSSTQVH
;
A
#
# COMPACT_ATOMS: atom_id res chain seq x y z
N MET A 1 10.81 -42.77 -4.56
CA MET A 1 9.66 -43.18 -3.72
C MET A 1 10.21 -44.04 -2.59
N ALA A 2 10.09 -43.60 -1.34
CA ALA A 2 10.52 -44.38 -0.19
C ALA A 2 9.59 -45.61 -0.02
N THR A 3 10.14 -46.76 0.35
CA THR A 3 9.34 -47.99 0.55
C THR A 3 8.41 -47.85 1.77
N SER A 4 7.29 -48.58 1.80
CA SER A 4 6.35 -48.56 2.94
C SER A 4 7.05 -48.86 4.27
N LEU A 5 8.05 -49.75 4.27
CA LEU A 5 8.89 -50.04 5.42
C LEU A 5 9.77 -48.85 5.83
N GLN A 6 10.34 -48.10 4.88
CA GLN A 6 11.09 -46.87 5.20
C GLN A 6 10.19 -45.79 5.79
N GLN A 7 8.94 -45.67 5.35
CA GLN A 7 7.98 -44.72 5.95
C GLN A 7 7.60 -45.14 7.37
N GLN A 8 7.40 -46.44 7.61
CA GLN A 8 7.15 -46.99 8.94
C GLN A 8 8.36 -46.83 9.87
N LEU A 9 9.58 -47.09 9.38
CA LEU A 9 10.81 -46.89 10.15
C LEU A 9 11.07 -45.41 10.44
N ALA A 10 10.78 -44.50 9.51
CA ALA A 10 10.86 -43.07 9.74
C ALA A 10 9.84 -42.60 10.79
N ALA A 11 8.61 -43.14 10.76
CA ALA A 11 7.59 -42.85 11.78
C ALA A 11 7.98 -43.39 13.16
N ILE A 12 8.59 -44.58 13.23
CA ILE A 12 9.08 -45.17 14.48
C ILE A 12 10.29 -44.40 15.01
N GLN A 13 11.25 -44.01 14.15
CA GLN A 13 12.37 -43.14 14.54
C GLN A 13 11.91 -41.78 15.05
N GLN A 14 10.82 -41.25 14.51
CA GLN A 14 10.19 -40.01 14.99
C GLN A 14 9.55 -40.14 16.38
N THR A 15 9.17 -41.35 16.81
CA THR A 15 8.55 -41.59 18.13
C THR A 15 9.49 -42.24 19.15
N SER A 16 10.66 -42.73 18.73
CA SER A 16 11.61 -43.41 19.62
C SER A 16 12.51 -42.42 20.35
N THR A 17 12.53 -42.48 21.69
CA THR A 17 13.55 -41.82 22.51
C THR A 17 14.87 -42.58 22.38
N HIS A 18 15.93 -41.93 21.88
CA HIS A 18 17.26 -42.52 21.66
C HIS A 18 18.03 -42.78 22.99
N GLN A 19 17.45 -43.56 23.92
CA GLN A 19 17.99 -43.80 25.26
C GLN A 19 19.31 -44.60 25.29
N LEU A 20 19.70 -45.25 24.19
CA LEU A 20 20.91 -46.10 24.13
C LEU A 20 22.05 -45.51 23.28
N ASP A 21 21.84 -44.38 22.62
CA ASP A 21 22.87 -43.71 21.81
C ASP A 21 23.49 -42.55 22.59
N LEU A 22 24.72 -42.77 23.10
CA LEU A 22 25.50 -41.77 23.84
C LEU A 22 25.77 -40.49 23.03
N LYS A 23 25.81 -40.56 21.69
CA LYS A 23 25.97 -39.37 20.85
C LYS A 23 24.67 -38.58 20.78
N ALA A 24 23.54 -39.26 20.64
CA ALA A 24 22.22 -38.63 20.65
C ALA A 24 21.94 -37.97 22.01
N GLN A 25 22.24 -38.65 23.12
CA GLN A 25 22.10 -38.07 24.46
C GLN A 25 22.98 -36.84 24.68
N LYS A 26 24.25 -36.87 24.24
CA LYS A 26 25.13 -35.70 24.32
C LYS A 26 24.63 -34.55 23.44
N ALA A 27 24.07 -34.84 22.27
CA ALA A 27 23.50 -33.85 21.37
C ALA A 27 22.20 -33.24 21.91
N GLN A 28 21.37 -34.02 22.61
CA GLN A 28 20.18 -33.53 23.30
C GLN A 28 20.57 -32.67 24.51
N HIS A 29 21.52 -33.13 25.33
CA HIS A 29 21.98 -32.38 26.52
C HIS A 29 22.71 -31.08 26.19
N SER A 30 23.25 -30.95 24.97
CA SER A 30 23.92 -29.74 24.50
C SER A 30 22.97 -28.64 24.00
N LYS A 31 21.67 -28.93 23.86
CA LYS A 31 20.64 -27.92 23.53
C LYS A 31 20.43 -27.02 24.74
N SER A 32 20.77 -25.74 24.60
CA SER A 32 20.76 -24.75 25.67
C SER A 32 20.34 -23.38 25.13
N LEU A 33 19.58 -22.62 25.93
CA LEU A 33 19.25 -21.22 25.62
C LEU A 33 20.37 -20.26 26.06
N LEU A 34 21.10 -20.60 27.12
CA LEU A 34 22.09 -19.71 27.74
C LEU A 34 23.54 -19.98 27.34
N PHE A 35 23.89 -21.24 27.08
CA PHE A 35 25.27 -21.67 26.89
C PHE A 35 25.48 -22.18 25.47
N GLU A 36 26.69 -22.01 24.95
CA GLU A 36 27.06 -22.62 23.68
C GLU A 36 27.04 -24.16 23.80
N PRO A 37 26.70 -24.90 22.72
CA PRO A 37 26.55 -26.35 22.78
C PRO A 37 27.79 -27.10 23.32
N ARG A 38 28.98 -26.55 23.09
CA ARG A 38 30.25 -27.11 23.59
C ARG A 38 30.30 -27.11 25.11
N ASP A 39 29.94 -25.99 25.72
CA ASP A 39 30.00 -25.81 27.18
C ASP A 39 28.82 -26.51 27.83
N ALA A 40 27.62 -26.37 27.25
CA ALA A 40 26.40 -27.04 27.70
C ALA A 40 26.58 -28.56 27.83
N ALA A 41 27.18 -29.21 26.82
CA ALA A 41 27.38 -30.66 26.81
C ALA A 41 28.22 -31.20 27.99
N SER A 42 29.07 -30.35 28.60
CA SER A 42 29.99 -30.74 29.69
C SER A 42 29.41 -30.51 31.09
N GLN A 43 28.30 -29.76 31.21
CA GLN A 43 27.73 -29.39 32.50
C GLN A 43 26.90 -30.53 33.10
N SER A 44 27.04 -30.74 34.42
CA SER A 44 26.18 -31.65 35.18
C SER A 44 24.85 -30.99 35.56
N PHE A 45 23.82 -31.80 35.84
CA PHE A 45 22.53 -31.29 36.32
C PHE A 45 22.64 -30.53 37.65
N ASP A 46 23.56 -30.87 38.54
CA ASP A 46 23.80 -30.11 39.77
C ASP A 46 24.30 -28.69 39.50
N THR A 47 25.25 -28.52 38.57
CA THR A 47 25.76 -27.19 38.17
C THR A 47 24.66 -26.36 37.51
N ILE A 48 23.90 -26.97 36.60
CA ILE A 48 22.79 -26.29 35.90
C ILE A 48 21.73 -25.88 36.92
N TYR A 49 21.32 -26.80 37.81
CA TYR A 49 20.33 -26.52 38.84
C TYR A 49 20.76 -25.38 39.75
N HIS A 50 22.02 -25.34 40.21
CA HIS A 50 22.51 -24.26 41.06
C HIS A 50 22.36 -22.88 40.41
N ILE A 51 22.80 -22.74 39.15
CA ILE A 51 22.68 -21.50 38.38
C ILE A 51 21.22 -21.11 38.15
N CYS A 52 20.38 -22.08 37.79
CA CYS A 52 18.98 -21.82 37.47
C CYS A 52 18.14 -21.53 38.72
N ASN A 53 18.44 -22.19 39.84
CA ASN A 53 17.76 -21.98 41.12
C ASN A 53 18.11 -20.60 41.72
N GLU A 54 19.34 -20.12 41.55
CA GLU A 54 19.70 -18.72 41.86
C GLU A 54 18.80 -17.75 41.08
N GLY A 55 18.71 -17.92 39.75
CA GLY A 55 17.85 -17.09 38.91
C GLY A 55 16.36 -17.20 39.25
N PHE A 56 15.88 -18.40 39.61
CA PHE A 56 14.51 -18.61 40.06
C PHE A 56 14.21 -17.94 41.41
N ASN A 57 15.16 -17.94 42.34
CA ASN A 57 15.03 -17.25 43.63
C ASN A 57 14.95 -15.73 43.44
N GLU A 58 15.81 -15.16 42.59
CA GLU A 58 15.71 -13.75 42.19
C GLU A 58 14.35 -13.45 41.53
N LEU A 59 13.88 -14.32 40.64
CA LEU A 59 12.59 -14.16 39.98
C LEU A 59 11.41 -14.23 40.96
N SER A 60 11.49 -15.10 41.97
CA SER A 60 10.48 -15.24 43.03
C SER A 60 10.44 -14.04 43.98
N GLN A 61 11.58 -13.35 44.17
CA GLN A 61 11.63 -12.08 44.90
C GLN A 61 10.96 -10.95 44.10
N LEU A 62 11.05 -10.98 42.77
CA LEU A 62 10.41 -10.00 41.88
C LEU A 62 8.90 -10.26 41.68
N ASP A 63 8.46 -11.51 41.82
CA ASP A 63 7.05 -11.91 41.69
C ASP A 63 6.74 -13.14 42.55
N ALA A 64 5.97 -12.93 43.63
CA ALA A 64 5.62 -14.00 44.56
C ALA A 64 4.82 -15.15 43.91
N ARG A 65 4.22 -14.93 42.73
CA ARG A 65 3.50 -15.97 41.99
C ARG A 65 4.41 -17.12 41.53
N PHE A 66 5.74 -16.95 41.51
CA PHE A 66 6.66 -18.04 41.19
C PHE A 66 6.92 -19.01 42.35
N VAL A 67 6.70 -18.59 43.60
CA VAL A 67 7.00 -19.40 44.81
C VAL A 67 6.43 -20.83 44.78
N PRO A 68 5.19 -21.07 44.28
CA PRO A 68 4.66 -22.44 44.18
C PRO A 68 5.53 -23.39 43.35
N PHE A 69 6.27 -22.88 42.35
CA PHE A 69 7.12 -23.70 41.49
C PHE A 69 8.41 -24.19 42.17
N ALA A 70 8.76 -23.62 43.34
CA ALA A 70 9.89 -24.06 44.16
C ALA A 70 9.72 -25.50 44.66
N ARG A 71 8.46 -25.92 44.88
CA ARG A 71 8.14 -27.25 45.44
C ARG A 71 8.06 -28.34 44.38
N ASN A 72 8.00 -27.99 43.10
CA ASN A 72 7.94 -28.94 41.99
C ASN A 72 9.16 -28.78 41.06
N LEU A 73 9.08 -27.94 40.03
CA LEU A 73 10.09 -27.74 38.98
C LEU A 73 11.46 -27.39 39.55
N PHE A 74 11.51 -26.55 40.58
CA PHE A 74 12.76 -26.08 41.20
C PHE A 74 13.04 -26.73 42.56
N SER A 75 12.47 -27.90 42.85
CA SER A 75 12.83 -28.67 44.04
C SER A 75 14.17 -29.37 43.89
N GLU A 76 14.85 -29.71 44.98
CA GLU A 76 16.09 -30.51 44.93
C GLU A 76 15.84 -31.91 44.31
N GLN A 77 14.62 -32.43 44.43
CA GLN A 77 14.21 -33.71 43.87
C GLN A 77 14.17 -33.70 42.33
N SER A 78 13.84 -32.56 41.71
CA SER A 78 13.70 -32.46 40.25
C SER A 78 14.99 -32.73 39.48
N LYS A 79 16.16 -32.61 40.13
CA LYS A 79 17.46 -33.01 39.57
C LYS A 79 17.53 -34.48 39.16
N ASN A 80 16.74 -35.33 39.83
CA ASN A 80 16.73 -36.78 39.62
C ASN A 80 15.51 -37.26 38.81
N GLU A 81 14.53 -36.38 38.53
CA GLU A 81 13.30 -36.74 37.79
C GLU A 81 13.55 -36.82 36.29
N ASP A 82 13.58 -38.03 35.72
CA ASP A 82 13.74 -38.25 34.28
C ASP A 82 12.38 -38.41 33.62
N ARG A 83 12.03 -37.42 32.80
CA ARG A 83 10.77 -37.35 32.06
C ARG A 83 10.49 -38.59 31.19
N THR A 84 11.55 -39.24 30.68
CA THR A 84 11.41 -40.42 29.83
C THR A 84 11.08 -41.70 30.60
N GLN A 85 11.19 -41.67 31.93
CA GLN A 85 10.88 -42.77 32.83
C GLN A 85 9.53 -42.60 33.55
N MET A 86 8.88 -41.46 33.35
CA MET A 86 7.55 -41.16 33.92
C MET A 86 6.44 -41.80 33.08
N THR A 87 5.34 -42.16 33.73
CA THR A 87 4.12 -42.62 33.04
C THR A 87 3.52 -41.49 32.19
N ALA A 88 2.63 -41.85 31.24
CA ALA A 88 1.97 -40.86 30.38
C ALA A 88 1.17 -39.81 31.18
N VAL A 89 0.52 -40.23 32.27
CA VAL A 89 -0.29 -39.35 33.14
C VAL A 89 0.61 -38.35 33.88
N GLU A 90 1.69 -38.83 34.49
CA GLU A 90 2.68 -37.99 35.18
C GLU A 90 3.34 -36.99 34.21
N ASN A 91 3.61 -37.41 32.97
CA ASN A 91 4.12 -36.55 31.92
C ASN A 91 3.15 -35.44 31.50
N GLU A 92 1.84 -35.72 31.51
CA GLU A 92 0.81 -34.72 31.24
C GLU A 92 0.65 -33.72 32.40
N GLU A 93 0.75 -34.18 33.64
CA GLU A 93 0.77 -33.31 34.83
C GLU A 93 2.00 -32.40 34.86
N LEU A 94 3.16 -32.95 34.51
CA LEU A 94 4.39 -32.17 34.34
C LEU A 94 4.23 -31.13 33.23
N ASN A 95 3.62 -31.48 32.09
CA ASN A 95 3.32 -30.53 31.02
C ASN A 95 2.45 -29.38 31.52
N LYS A 96 1.34 -29.66 32.21
CA LYS A 96 0.48 -28.61 32.77
C LYS A 96 1.25 -27.67 33.70
N THR A 97 2.17 -28.22 34.50
CA THR A 97 3.02 -27.44 35.41
C THR A 97 4.03 -26.58 34.64
N VAL A 98 4.71 -27.14 33.64
CA VAL A 98 5.66 -26.44 32.77
C VAL A 98 4.96 -25.34 31.97
N GLU A 99 3.81 -25.62 31.38
CA GLU A 99 3.02 -24.66 30.61
C GLU A 99 2.52 -23.51 31.49
N SER A 100 2.11 -23.80 32.73
CA SER A 100 1.73 -22.77 33.71
C SER A 100 2.91 -21.85 34.05
N PHE A 101 4.10 -22.43 34.27
CA PHE A 101 5.33 -21.67 34.50
C PHE A 101 5.72 -20.82 33.28
N LEU A 102 5.68 -21.39 32.07
CA LEU A 102 5.97 -20.68 30.81
C LEU A 102 5.00 -19.52 30.58
N GLY A 103 3.71 -19.71 30.87
CA GLY A 103 2.71 -18.65 30.82
C GLY A 103 3.01 -17.49 31.77
N LEU A 104 3.55 -17.76 32.96
CA LEU A 104 3.89 -16.74 33.95
C LEU A 104 5.21 -16.03 33.65
N VAL A 105 6.25 -16.78 33.25
CA VAL A 105 7.59 -16.22 32.96
C VAL A 105 7.61 -15.37 31.70
N GLN A 106 6.64 -15.56 30.79
CA GLN A 106 6.47 -14.80 29.56
C GLN A 106 6.65 -13.29 29.79
N GLY A 107 5.99 -12.70 30.79
CA GLY A 107 6.01 -11.25 31.02
C GLY A 107 7.37 -10.71 31.47
N ARG A 108 8.32 -11.59 31.82
CA ARG A 108 9.63 -11.26 32.39
C ARG A 108 10.78 -11.87 31.59
N LEU A 109 10.50 -12.42 30.40
CA LEU A 109 11.43 -13.25 29.64
C LEU A 109 12.75 -12.54 29.25
N LEU A 110 12.72 -11.22 29.08
CA LEU A 110 13.93 -10.43 28.76
C LEU A 110 14.87 -10.21 29.97
N LEU A 111 14.46 -10.59 31.18
CA LEU A 111 15.30 -10.50 32.37
C LEU A 111 16.22 -11.73 32.45
N ARG A 112 17.49 -11.52 32.81
CA ARG A 112 18.45 -12.62 33.00
C ARG A 112 17.98 -13.69 34.00
N PRO A 113 17.37 -13.36 35.15
CA PRO A 113 16.87 -14.37 36.09
C PRO A 113 15.78 -15.26 35.50
N ALA A 114 14.89 -14.69 34.67
CA ALA A 114 13.87 -15.45 33.96
C ALA A 114 14.50 -16.43 32.96
N MET A 115 15.50 -15.97 32.20
CA MET A 115 16.22 -16.84 31.26
C MET A 115 16.96 -17.99 31.94
N LYS A 116 17.60 -17.72 33.09
CA LYS A 116 18.18 -18.77 33.96
C LYS A 116 17.12 -19.78 34.41
N ALA A 117 15.94 -19.33 34.83
CA ALA A 117 14.89 -20.25 35.25
C ALA A 117 14.31 -21.09 34.10
N VAL A 118 14.12 -20.48 32.90
CA VAL A 118 13.65 -21.21 31.71
C VAL A 118 14.68 -22.23 31.22
N GLU A 119 15.98 -21.95 31.34
CA GLU A 119 17.05 -22.89 31.00
C GLU A 119 16.91 -24.25 31.72
N TRP A 120 16.53 -24.25 33.00
CA TRP A 120 16.25 -25.48 33.75
C TRP A 120 15.10 -26.27 33.14
N VAL A 121 14.03 -25.58 32.78
CA VAL A 121 12.84 -26.19 32.17
C VAL A 121 13.15 -26.77 30.79
N VAL A 122 14.03 -26.12 30.03
CA VAL A 122 14.49 -26.59 28.73
C VAL A 122 15.39 -27.82 28.86
N ARG A 123 16.38 -27.79 29.76
CA ARG A 123 17.42 -28.83 29.82
C ARG A 123 17.06 -30.02 30.70
N ARG A 124 16.28 -29.83 31.76
CA ARG A 124 15.83 -30.92 32.64
C ARG A 124 14.55 -31.56 32.12
N PHE A 125 13.55 -30.75 31.81
CA PHE A 125 12.22 -31.24 31.45
C PHE A 125 11.95 -31.25 29.94
N GLN A 126 12.93 -30.89 29.12
CA GLN A 126 12.88 -30.96 27.65
C GLN A 126 11.64 -30.25 27.07
N ALA A 127 11.29 -29.10 27.64
CA ALA A 127 10.09 -28.37 27.24
C ALA A 127 10.07 -27.97 25.75
N HIS A 128 11.24 -27.83 25.13
CA HIS A 128 11.38 -27.56 23.70
C HIS A 128 10.92 -28.73 22.81
N GLU A 129 10.93 -29.96 23.31
CA GLU A 129 10.46 -31.17 22.60
C GLU A 129 9.03 -31.56 23.00
N TYR A 130 8.69 -31.47 24.29
CA TYR A 130 7.40 -31.96 24.82
C TYR A 130 6.31 -30.89 24.97
N SER A 131 6.70 -29.61 25.00
CA SER A 131 5.80 -28.46 25.14
C SER A 131 6.12 -27.38 24.09
N THR A 132 6.51 -27.81 22.89
CA THR A 132 7.03 -26.95 21.82
C THR A 132 6.06 -25.83 21.43
N GLU A 133 4.76 -26.11 21.33
CA GLU A 133 3.75 -25.11 20.99
C GLU A 133 3.65 -24.01 22.06
N THR A 134 3.54 -24.37 23.33
CA THR A 134 3.50 -23.41 24.44
C THR A 134 4.80 -22.60 24.52
N MET A 135 5.95 -23.23 24.29
CA MET A 135 7.24 -22.56 24.28
C MET A 135 7.36 -21.56 23.13
N LEU A 136 6.95 -21.93 21.92
CA LEU A 136 6.88 -21.03 20.78
C LEU A 136 5.95 -19.84 21.04
N LEU A 137 4.74 -20.09 21.55
CA LEU A 137 3.76 -19.03 21.86
C LEU A 137 4.23 -18.09 22.98
N THR A 138 4.98 -18.62 23.96
CA THR A 138 5.58 -17.83 25.06
C THR A 138 6.63 -16.85 24.54
N PHE A 139 7.46 -17.28 23.59
CA PHE A 139 8.55 -16.46 23.04
C PHE A 139 8.12 -15.59 21.84
N LEU A 140 6.99 -15.91 21.20
CA LEU A 140 6.53 -15.23 19.99
C LEU A 140 6.38 -13.70 20.11
N PRO A 141 5.86 -13.13 21.22
CA PRO A 141 5.83 -11.67 21.40
C PRO A 141 7.22 -11.03 21.32
N TYR A 142 8.27 -11.79 21.60
CA TYR A 142 9.66 -11.38 21.58
C TYR A 142 10.41 -11.81 20.30
N HIS A 143 9.69 -12.08 19.20
CA HIS A 143 10.27 -12.50 17.92
C HIS A 143 11.43 -11.63 17.41
N THR A 144 11.46 -10.32 17.71
CA THR A 144 12.54 -9.40 17.32
C THR A 144 13.74 -9.38 18.26
N ALA A 145 13.64 -10.00 19.44
CA ALA A 145 14.73 -10.04 20.41
C ALA A 145 15.75 -11.13 20.05
N HIS A 146 17.01 -10.92 20.43
CA HIS A 146 18.11 -11.86 20.18
C HIS A 146 17.92 -13.27 20.78
N ILE A 147 16.99 -13.41 21.74
CA ILE A 147 16.62 -14.69 22.34
C ILE A 147 15.80 -15.61 21.41
N PHE A 148 15.15 -15.04 20.40
CA PHE A 148 14.30 -15.82 19.52
C PHE A 148 15.09 -16.72 18.57
N PRO A 149 16.18 -16.27 17.91
CA PRO A 149 17.07 -17.16 17.15
C PRO A 149 17.68 -18.29 17.98
N THR A 150 18.04 -18.05 19.24
CA THR A 150 18.54 -19.09 20.15
C THR A 150 17.46 -20.11 20.50
N LEU A 151 16.20 -19.69 20.61
CA LEU A 151 15.09 -20.63 20.71
C LEU A 151 15.00 -21.49 19.43
N LEU A 152 15.03 -20.87 18.24
CA LEU A 152 14.90 -21.58 16.97
C LEU A 152 15.99 -22.65 16.76
N SER A 153 17.21 -22.44 17.29
CA SER A 153 18.32 -23.39 17.17
C SER A 153 18.18 -24.67 18.02
N ILE A 154 17.37 -24.60 19.08
CA ILE A 154 17.13 -25.72 19.99
C ILE A 154 15.83 -26.47 19.71
N LEU A 155 14.98 -25.97 18.82
CA LEU A 155 13.72 -26.64 18.46
C LEU A 155 13.97 -27.99 17.77
N PRO A 156 13.02 -28.93 17.89
CA PRO A 156 13.07 -30.19 17.15
C PRO A 156 12.96 -29.94 15.64
N GLU A 157 13.50 -30.87 14.84
CA GLU A 157 13.47 -30.77 13.37
C GLU A 157 12.04 -30.72 12.81
N GLN A 158 11.10 -31.40 13.46
CA GLN A 158 9.69 -31.41 13.11
C GLN A 158 8.90 -30.50 14.05
N LEU A 159 8.35 -29.44 13.49
CA LEU A 159 7.48 -28.52 14.22
C LEU A 159 6.02 -28.98 14.16
N PRO A 160 5.19 -28.64 15.16
CA PRO A 160 3.75 -28.85 15.12
C PRO A 160 3.14 -28.22 13.86
N ALA A 161 2.04 -28.79 13.36
CA ALA A 161 1.40 -28.36 12.10
C ALA A 161 1.06 -26.85 12.07
N SER A 162 0.65 -26.30 13.22
CA SER A 162 0.38 -24.86 13.42
C SER A 162 1.62 -23.97 13.19
N PHE A 163 2.83 -24.49 13.34
CA PHE A 163 4.09 -23.73 13.29
C PHE A 163 4.99 -24.08 12.10
N ARG A 164 4.52 -24.88 11.14
CA ARG A 164 5.31 -25.24 9.94
C ARG A 164 5.77 -24.03 9.12
N TRP A 165 5.05 -22.92 9.20
CA TRP A 165 5.46 -21.66 8.55
C TRP A 165 6.77 -21.09 9.10
N LEU A 166 7.25 -21.56 10.27
CA LEU A 166 8.54 -21.18 10.84
C LEU A 166 9.75 -21.91 10.23
N HIS A 167 9.56 -22.97 9.44
CA HIS A 167 10.67 -23.75 8.87
C HIS A 167 11.74 -22.93 8.14
N PRO A 168 11.41 -21.94 7.28
CA PRO A 168 12.41 -21.11 6.62
C PRO A 168 13.31 -20.35 7.61
N TYR A 169 12.74 -19.95 8.75
CA TYR A 169 13.41 -19.18 9.80
C TYR A 169 14.23 -20.06 10.73
N VAL A 170 13.80 -21.31 10.97
CA VAL A 170 14.60 -22.31 11.68
C VAL A 170 15.85 -22.67 10.87
N ALA A 171 15.71 -22.85 9.55
CA ALA A 171 16.84 -23.20 8.69
C ALA A 171 17.88 -22.08 8.57
N SER A 172 17.45 -20.81 8.57
CA SER A 172 18.34 -19.64 8.50
C SER A 172 18.79 -19.11 9.87
N LEU A 173 18.20 -19.60 10.97
CA LEU A 173 18.35 -19.06 12.32
C LEU A 173 18.10 -17.54 12.40
N GLN A 174 17.11 -17.07 11.65
CA GLN A 174 16.71 -15.66 11.63
C GLN A 174 15.34 -15.47 12.26
N SER A 175 15.14 -14.32 12.91
CA SER A 175 13.84 -13.93 13.45
C SER A 175 12.82 -13.72 12.33
N PRO A 176 11.60 -14.27 12.45
CA PRO A 176 10.54 -14.01 11.49
C PRO A 176 10.12 -12.53 11.58
N PRO A 177 9.90 -11.82 10.46
CA PRO A 177 9.37 -10.48 10.50
C PRO A 177 7.88 -10.50 10.86
N ARG A 178 7.37 -9.41 11.45
CA ARG A 178 5.96 -9.30 11.90
C ARG A 178 4.94 -9.62 10.81
N HIS A 179 5.19 -9.24 9.56
CA HIS A 179 4.28 -9.51 8.44
C HIS A 179 4.16 -11.01 8.12
N ALA A 180 5.20 -11.82 8.39
CA ALA A 180 5.14 -13.26 8.21
C ALA A 180 4.26 -13.93 9.28
N ILE A 181 4.35 -13.47 10.53
CA ILE A 181 3.47 -13.90 11.63
C ILE A 181 2.02 -13.57 11.30
N LEU A 182 1.77 -12.36 10.78
CA LEU A 182 0.43 -11.94 10.36
C LEU A 182 -0.10 -12.80 9.19
N ALA A 183 0.71 -13.04 8.17
CA ALA A 183 0.33 -13.90 7.05
C ALA A 183 0.02 -15.34 7.52
N ALA A 184 0.78 -15.86 8.47
CA ALA A 184 0.51 -17.15 9.11
C ALA A 184 -0.80 -17.14 9.90
N ALA A 185 -1.10 -16.07 10.64
CA ALA A 185 -2.37 -15.92 11.37
C ALA A 185 -3.60 -15.84 10.45
N ILE A 186 -3.46 -15.28 9.24
CA ILE A 186 -4.53 -15.22 8.24
C ILE A 186 -4.74 -16.58 7.55
N SER A 187 -3.65 -17.26 7.19
CA SER A 187 -3.71 -18.47 6.37
C SER A 187 -3.82 -19.79 7.15
N ASN A 188 -3.22 -19.87 8.35
CA ASN A 188 -3.16 -21.08 9.16
C ASN A 188 -4.14 -20.98 10.35
N GLN A 189 -5.26 -21.69 10.22
CA GLN A 189 -6.33 -21.70 11.22
C GLN A 189 -5.88 -22.28 12.56
N GLY A 190 -5.03 -23.32 12.54
CA GLY A 190 -4.51 -23.96 13.75
C GLY A 190 -3.68 -22.98 14.58
N PHE A 191 -2.84 -22.18 13.91
CA PHE A 191 -2.05 -21.16 14.57
C PHE A 191 -2.91 -20.03 15.18
N PHE A 192 -3.89 -19.50 14.43
CA PHE A 192 -4.76 -18.43 14.92
C PHE A 192 -5.54 -18.84 16.18
N SER A 193 -6.16 -20.03 16.13
CA SER A 193 -6.94 -20.56 17.26
C SER A 193 -6.03 -20.94 18.44
N GLY A 194 -4.90 -21.61 18.18
CA GLY A 194 -3.94 -22.01 19.22
C GLY A 194 -3.33 -20.82 19.94
N PHE A 195 -2.94 -19.77 19.22
CA PHE A 195 -2.42 -18.54 19.82
C PHE A 195 -3.45 -17.85 20.72
N SER A 196 -4.70 -17.74 20.25
CA SER A 196 -5.77 -17.12 21.03
C SER A 196 -6.13 -17.94 22.26
N GLN A 197 -6.20 -19.27 22.13
CA GLN A 197 -6.48 -20.16 23.25
C GLN A 197 -5.39 -20.10 24.33
N TYR A 198 -4.13 -20.04 23.92
CA TYR A 198 -2.99 -19.85 24.84
C TYR A 198 -3.13 -18.55 25.64
N VAL A 199 -3.41 -17.43 24.97
CA VAL A 199 -3.59 -16.13 25.66
C VAL A 199 -4.75 -16.16 26.65
N LEU A 200 -5.87 -16.80 26.28
CA LEU A 200 -7.02 -16.97 27.17
C LEU A 200 -6.69 -17.85 28.38
N GLN A 201 -5.91 -18.91 28.20
CA GLN A 201 -5.45 -19.78 29.30
C GLN A 201 -4.55 -19.01 30.27
N VAL A 202 -3.58 -18.26 29.75
CA VAL A 202 -2.67 -17.41 30.54
C VAL A 202 -3.46 -16.33 31.31
N ALA A 203 -4.45 -15.71 30.67
CA ALA A 203 -5.28 -14.70 31.30
C ALA A 203 -6.20 -15.28 32.39
N ARG A 204 -6.78 -16.48 32.19
CA ARG A 204 -7.56 -17.19 33.23
C ARG A 204 -6.72 -17.54 34.45
N ALA A 205 -5.46 -17.91 34.23
CA ALA A 205 -4.50 -18.18 35.29
C ALA A 205 -4.00 -16.90 35.99
N ARG A 206 -4.41 -15.71 35.54
CA ARG A 206 -3.90 -14.41 36.00
C ARG A 206 -2.39 -14.24 35.79
N HIS A 207 -1.86 -14.82 34.71
CA HIS A 207 -0.44 -14.81 34.34
C HIS A 207 -0.14 -13.82 33.19
N GLN A 208 -1.13 -13.07 32.72
CA GLN A 208 -1.01 -12.16 31.58
C GLN A 208 0.02 -11.04 31.81
N SER A 209 0.54 -10.53 30.69
CA SER A 209 1.38 -9.34 30.62
C SER A 209 0.90 -8.39 29.51
N ALA A 210 1.19 -7.10 29.66
CA ALA A 210 0.85 -6.08 28.66
C ALA A 210 1.46 -6.37 27.29
N ILE A 211 2.67 -6.94 27.26
CA ILE A 211 3.37 -7.30 26.03
C ILE A 211 2.60 -8.41 25.30
N LEU A 212 2.17 -9.45 26.02
CA LEU A 212 1.41 -10.56 25.42
C LEU A 212 0.05 -10.09 24.92
N LEU A 213 -0.70 -9.35 25.75
CA LEU A 213 -2.04 -8.89 25.41
C LEU A 213 -2.02 -7.88 24.27
N GLY A 214 -1.10 -6.92 24.29
CA GLY A 214 -0.90 -5.96 23.21
C GLY A 214 -0.49 -6.63 21.90
N PHE A 215 0.44 -7.60 21.96
CA PHE A 215 0.83 -8.37 20.78
C PHE A 215 -0.31 -9.21 20.22
N TRP A 216 -1.06 -9.91 21.09
CA TRP A 216 -2.25 -10.67 20.71
C TRP A 216 -3.28 -9.76 20.05
N ALA A 217 -3.70 -8.68 20.71
CA ALA A 217 -4.71 -7.77 20.20
C ALA A 217 -4.30 -7.19 18.84
N SER A 218 -3.03 -6.82 18.68
CA SER A 218 -2.49 -6.25 17.44
C SER A 218 -2.48 -7.25 16.28
N ILE A 219 -2.04 -8.49 16.51
CA ILE A 219 -1.98 -9.54 15.49
C ILE A 219 -3.38 -10.05 15.15
N THR A 220 -4.23 -10.31 16.14
CA THR A 220 -5.58 -10.84 15.91
C THR A 220 -6.48 -9.82 15.24
N ALA A 221 -6.43 -8.54 15.60
CA ALA A 221 -7.16 -7.48 14.91
C ALA A 221 -6.81 -7.40 13.42
N GLN A 222 -5.51 -7.39 13.10
CA GLN A 222 -5.04 -7.34 11.71
C GLN A 222 -5.34 -8.65 10.97
N ALA A 223 -5.23 -9.80 11.64
CA ALA A 223 -5.55 -11.09 11.05
C ALA A 223 -7.05 -11.21 10.75
N VAL A 224 -7.92 -10.78 11.66
CA VAL A 224 -9.38 -10.74 11.45
C VAL A 224 -9.72 -9.80 10.29
N SER A 225 -9.14 -8.60 10.23
CA SER A 225 -9.30 -7.72 9.06
C SER A 225 -8.87 -8.40 7.77
N GLY A 226 -7.68 -9.01 7.74
CA GLY A 226 -7.18 -9.71 6.55
C GLY A 226 -8.03 -10.91 6.16
N MET A 227 -8.55 -11.67 7.14
CA MET A 227 -9.48 -12.77 6.88
C MET A 227 -10.77 -12.26 6.24
N ILE A 228 -11.38 -11.18 6.76
CA ILE A 228 -12.58 -10.55 6.14
C ILE A 228 -12.27 -10.09 4.70
N ASP A 229 -11.12 -9.48 4.47
CA ASP A 229 -10.74 -9.03 3.13
C ASP A 229 -10.58 -10.21 2.15
N THR A 230 -10.12 -11.38 2.63
CA THR A 230 -10.05 -12.61 1.81
C THR A 230 -11.42 -13.26 1.55
N THR A 231 -12.38 -13.15 2.49
CA THR A 231 -13.72 -13.74 2.31
C THR A 231 -14.55 -13.00 1.27
N ARG A 232 -14.28 -11.71 1.04
CA ARG A 232 -15.00 -10.85 0.07
C ARG A 232 -14.88 -11.27 -1.40
N SER A 233 -14.00 -12.21 -1.74
CA SER A 233 -13.78 -12.68 -3.11
C SER A 233 -14.54 -13.98 -3.44
N GLY A 234 -15.24 -14.01 -4.58
CA GLY A 234 -15.92 -15.20 -5.10
C GLY A 234 -17.42 -15.04 -5.33
N ARG A 235 -18.11 -16.14 -5.61
CA ARG A 235 -19.58 -16.17 -5.76
C ARG A 235 -20.26 -15.91 -4.40
N ASP A 236 -21.40 -15.22 -4.39
CA ASP A 236 -22.08 -14.78 -3.16
C ASP A 236 -22.34 -15.91 -2.15
N ALA A 237 -22.72 -17.10 -2.61
CA ALA A 237 -22.94 -18.26 -1.73
C ALA A 237 -21.65 -18.71 -1.00
N ILE A 238 -20.51 -18.66 -1.68
CA ILE A 238 -19.20 -19.02 -1.11
C ILE A 238 -18.71 -17.92 -0.18
N ARG A 239 -18.97 -16.64 -0.50
CA ARG A 239 -18.66 -15.51 0.38
C ARG A 239 -19.39 -15.63 1.71
N ARG A 240 -20.72 -15.83 1.67
CA ARG A 240 -21.54 -15.99 2.88
C ARG A 240 -21.07 -17.16 3.74
N GLN A 241 -20.83 -18.33 3.13
CA GLN A 241 -20.31 -19.49 3.85
C GLN A 241 -18.96 -19.20 4.53
N ARG A 242 -18.02 -18.54 3.83
CA ARG A 242 -16.71 -18.20 4.41
C ARG A 242 -16.80 -17.15 5.52
N GLU A 243 -17.71 -16.19 5.39
CA GLU A 243 -17.99 -15.21 6.43
C GLU A 243 -18.61 -15.89 7.66
N GLU A 244 -19.58 -16.78 7.48
CA GLU A 244 -20.14 -17.59 8.58
C GLU A 244 -19.07 -18.45 9.28
N ASP A 245 -18.22 -19.16 8.52
CA ASP A 245 -17.12 -19.96 9.06
C ASP A 245 -16.11 -19.11 9.86
N LEU A 246 -15.86 -17.87 9.40
CA LEU A 246 -15.02 -16.90 10.11
C LEU A 246 -15.66 -16.48 11.44
N LEU A 247 -16.96 -16.16 11.43
CA LEU A 247 -17.70 -15.74 12.63
C LEU A 247 -17.78 -16.85 13.66
N LEU A 248 -18.08 -18.09 13.23
CA LEU A 248 -18.12 -19.28 14.09
C LEU A 248 -16.77 -19.55 14.76
N ARG A 249 -15.66 -19.09 14.16
CA ARG A 249 -14.31 -19.23 14.73
C ARG A 249 -13.95 -18.10 15.68
N VAL A 250 -14.24 -16.86 15.29
CA VAL A 250 -13.77 -15.67 16.00
C VAL A 250 -14.65 -15.33 17.20
N LEU A 251 -15.99 -15.41 17.07
CA LEU A 251 -16.91 -15.01 18.12
C LEU A 251 -16.73 -15.79 19.44
N PRO A 252 -16.54 -17.13 19.44
CA PRO A 252 -16.32 -17.87 20.69
C PRO A 252 -15.05 -17.42 21.43
N ILE A 253 -13.99 -17.06 20.69
CA ILE A 253 -12.74 -16.55 21.27
C ILE A 253 -13.00 -15.20 21.97
N LEU A 254 -13.72 -14.30 21.31
CA LEU A 254 -14.04 -12.97 21.86
C LEU A 254 -14.98 -13.07 23.06
N GLN A 255 -16.00 -13.93 23.00
CA GLN A 255 -16.90 -14.20 24.14
C GLN A 255 -16.12 -14.77 25.34
N SER A 256 -15.21 -15.71 25.07
CA SER A 256 -14.34 -16.26 26.11
C SER A 256 -13.40 -15.20 26.69
N ALA A 257 -12.91 -14.26 25.89
CA ALA A 257 -12.05 -13.17 26.34
C ALA A 257 -12.81 -12.21 27.26
N LEU A 258 -14.02 -11.80 26.87
CA LEU A 258 -14.91 -10.94 27.68
C LEU A 258 -15.33 -11.59 29.01
N GLY A 259 -15.38 -12.92 29.07
CA GLY A 259 -15.67 -13.66 30.31
C GLY A 259 -14.57 -13.57 31.37
N ILE A 260 -13.35 -13.18 31.00
CA ILE A 260 -12.20 -13.13 31.91
C ILE A 260 -12.14 -11.77 32.61
N ARG A 261 -12.29 -11.77 33.94
CA ARG A 261 -12.25 -10.55 34.78
C ARG A 261 -10.83 -10.25 35.27
N GLY A 262 -10.52 -8.97 35.47
CA GLY A 262 -9.23 -8.52 36.01
C GLY A 262 -8.12 -8.37 34.97
N ALA A 263 -8.48 -8.24 33.69
CA ALA A 263 -7.55 -8.00 32.58
C ALA A 263 -8.10 -6.91 31.64
N PRO A 264 -7.95 -5.62 31.98
CA PRO A 264 -8.53 -4.52 31.19
C PRO A 264 -7.96 -4.47 29.76
N GLU A 265 -6.67 -4.72 29.58
CA GLU A 265 -6.03 -4.75 28.26
C GLU A 265 -6.60 -5.85 27.34
N LEU A 266 -7.01 -6.99 27.91
CA LEU A 266 -7.67 -8.07 27.16
C LEU A 266 -9.07 -7.64 26.71
N PHE A 267 -9.81 -6.95 27.59
CA PHE A 267 -11.10 -6.35 27.25
C PHE A 267 -10.96 -5.32 26.12
N LEU A 268 -9.99 -4.40 26.21
CA LEU A 268 -9.72 -3.40 25.18
C LEU A 268 -9.33 -4.03 23.84
N GLY A 269 -8.45 -5.04 23.86
CA GLY A 269 -8.09 -5.80 22.67
C GLY A 269 -9.30 -6.49 22.02
N THR A 270 -10.20 -7.02 22.85
CA THR A 270 -11.45 -7.64 22.39
C THR A 270 -12.40 -6.61 21.77
N CYS A 271 -12.59 -5.46 22.41
CA CYS A 271 -13.37 -4.35 21.86
C CYS A 271 -12.82 -3.89 20.50
N MET A 272 -11.51 -3.73 20.36
CA MET A 272 -10.88 -3.38 19.08
C MET A 272 -11.22 -4.39 17.97
N ILE A 273 -11.11 -5.70 18.25
CA ILE A 273 -11.43 -6.74 17.26
C ILE A 273 -12.93 -6.74 16.93
N MET A 274 -13.80 -6.55 17.93
CA MET A 274 -15.25 -6.49 17.71
C MET A 274 -15.66 -5.26 16.90
N THR A 275 -15.01 -4.11 17.10
CA THR A 275 -15.21 -2.90 16.27
C THR A 275 -14.81 -3.15 14.82
N ILE A 276 -13.69 -3.84 14.57
CA ILE A 276 -13.27 -4.22 13.21
C ILE A 276 -14.28 -5.17 12.58
N LEU A 277 -14.79 -6.14 13.35
CA LEU A 277 -15.80 -7.07 12.87
C LEU A 277 -17.10 -6.35 12.50
N ALA A 278 -17.58 -5.44 13.35
CA ALA A 278 -18.79 -4.67 13.10
C ALA A 278 -18.69 -3.75 11.88
N THR A 279 -17.53 -3.11 11.65
CA THR A 279 -17.34 -2.15 10.56
C THR A 279 -16.97 -2.80 9.21
N LYS A 280 -16.36 -3.99 9.22
CA LYS A 280 -15.89 -4.65 7.99
C LYS A 280 -16.69 -5.90 7.60
N ALA A 281 -17.25 -6.66 8.54
CA ALA A 281 -18.04 -7.83 8.20
C ALA A 281 -19.52 -7.45 8.00
N SER A 282 -20.20 -8.16 7.10
CA SER A 282 -21.65 -8.02 6.93
C SER A 282 -22.35 -8.80 8.05
N LEU A 283 -22.57 -8.16 9.21
CA LEU A 283 -23.24 -8.77 10.35
C LEU A 283 -24.74 -8.48 10.35
N GLU A 284 -25.54 -9.46 10.79
CA GLU A 284 -26.96 -9.23 11.08
C GLU A 284 -27.15 -8.52 12.42
N ASP A 285 -28.22 -7.73 12.54
CA ASP A 285 -28.52 -6.92 13.73
C ASP A 285 -28.57 -7.76 15.03
N HIS A 286 -29.03 -9.01 14.97
CA HIS A 286 -29.09 -9.90 16.14
C HIS A 286 -27.69 -10.32 16.65
N VAL A 287 -26.70 -10.38 15.75
CA VAL A 287 -25.30 -10.66 16.10
C VAL A 287 -24.69 -9.44 16.78
N LEU A 288 -24.91 -8.24 16.22
CA LEU A 288 -24.50 -6.98 16.82
C LEU A 288 -25.14 -6.79 18.22
N ASP A 289 -26.41 -7.18 18.38
CA ASP A 289 -27.10 -7.17 19.67
C ASP A 289 -26.44 -8.07 20.72
N ALA A 290 -26.12 -9.31 20.34
CA ALA A 290 -25.41 -10.24 21.22
C ALA A 290 -24.01 -9.71 21.59
N MET A 291 -23.32 -9.09 20.63
CA MET A 291 -21.99 -8.48 20.82
C MET A 291 -22.04 -7.30 21.79
N MET A 292 -23.00 -6.38 21.62
CA MET A 292 -23.22 -5.25 22.53
C MET A 292 -23.55 -5.72 23.95
N GLN A 293 -24.42 -6.74 24.08
CA GLN A 293 -24.76 -7.31 25.38
C GLN A 293 -23.55 -7.96 26.06
N ALA A 294 -22.69 -8.65 25.31
CA ALA A 294 -21.47 -9.25 25.83
C ALA A 294 -20.51 -8.18 26.39
N ILE A 295 -20.27 -7.09 25.65
CA ILE A 295 -19.39 -5.99 26.07
C ILE A 295 -19.89 -5.36 27.37
N ILE A 296 -21.18 -5.02 27.42
CA ILE A 296 -21.80 -4.38 28.59
C ILE A 296 -21.82 -5.29 29.81
N SER A 297 -21.98 -6.60 29.61
CA SER A 297 -21.86 -7.54 30.72
C SER A 297 -20.42 -7.61 31.25
N ALA A 298 -19.43 -7.35 30.41
CA ALA A 298 -18.01 -7.57 30.69
C ALA A 298 -17.24 -6.33 31.18
N TRP A 299 -17.70 -5.12 30.86
CA TRP A 299 -16.99 -3.89 31.20
C TRP A 299 -16.88 -3.67 32.72
N THR A 300 -15.95 -2.80 33.10
CA THR A 300 -15.70 -2.38 34.49
C THR A 300 -15.74 -0.85 34.55
N LYS A 301 -15.65 -0.26 35.75
CA LYS A 301 -15.59 1.20 35.88
C LYS A 301 -14.42 1.83 35.11
N GLU A 302 -13.29 1.12 35.04
CA GLU A 302 -12.08 1.57 34.32
C GLU A 302 -12.23 1.47 32.79
N THR A 303 -13.01 0.50 32.30
CA THR A 303 -13.14 0.22 30.86
C THR A 303 -14.51 0.61 30.29
N ALA A 304 -15.31 1.36 31.05
CA ALA A 304 -16.68 1.72 30.68
C ALA A 304 -16.70 2.66 29.47
N GLU A 305 -15.81 3.66 29.42
CA GLU A 305 -15.73 4.61 28.31
C GLU A 305 -15.34 3.89 27.00
N ASP A 306 -14.31 3.04 27.03
CA ASP A 306 -13.87 2.26 25.86
C ASP A 306 -14.93 1.26 25.39
N GLY A 307 -15.61 0.60 26.34
CA GLY A 307 -16.73 -0.28 26.04
C GLY A 307 -17.90 0.47 25.40
N LEU A 308 -18.18 1.69 25.85
CA LEU A 308 -19.21 2.55 25.28
C LEU A 308 -18.87 2.99 23.86
N ILE A 309 -17.60 3.31 23.56
CA ILE A 309 -17.15 3.58 22.19
C ILE A 309 -17.45 2.39 21.28
N CYS A 310 -17.12 1.17 21.73
CA CYS A 310 -17.35 -0.05 20.96
C CYS A 310 -18.85 -0.29 20.70
N VAL A 311 -19.70 -0.09 21.72
CA VAL A 311 -21.17 -0.17 21.59
C VAL A 311 -21.72 0.91 20.66
N ALA A 312 -21.17 2.13 20.69
CA ALA A 312 -21.58 3.21 19.80
C ALA A 312 -21.31 2.87 18.32
N VAL A 313 -20.13 2.32 18.02
CA VAL A 313 -19.81 1.88 16.64
C VAL A 313 -20.76 0.77 16.20
N MET A 314 -21.02 -0.24 17.05
CA MET A 314 -21.96 -1.31 16.70
C MET A 314 -23.37 -0.79 16.45
N ALA A 315 -23.86 0.13 17.28
CA ALA A 315 -25.17 0.73 17.12
C ALA A 315 -25.29 1.54 15.83
N GLU A 316 -24.20 2.19 15.39
CA GLU A 316 -24.19 2.96 14.15
C GLU A 316 -24.20 2.06 12.89
N GLU A 317 -23.57 0.88 12.98
CA GLU A 317 -23.55 -0.11 11.88
C GLU A 317 -24.86 -0.93 11.76
N LYS A 318 -25.76 -0.89 12.75
CA LYS A 318 -27.06 -1.57 12.68
C LYS A 318 -27.93 -1.02 11.55
N GLN A 319 -28.71 -1.90 10.92
CA GLN A 319 -29.74 -1.50 9.97
C GLN A 319 -30.93 -0.87 10.68
N GLN A 320 -31.39 -1.47 11.78
CA GLN A 320 -32.50 -0.96 12.58
C GLN A 320 -32.00 -0.17 13.80
N ILE A 321 -32.61 1.00 14.02
CA ILE A 321 -32.34 1.83 15.21
C ILE A 321 -33.03 1.17 16.41
N GLY A 322 -32.26 0.42 17.19
CA GLY A 322 -32.75 -0.25 18.39
C GLY A 322 -31.63 -0.92 19.17
N LEU A 323 -31.79 -1.01 20.48
CA LEU A 323 -30.82 -1.62 21.39
C LEU A 323 -31.48 -2.75 22.20
N PRO A 324 -30.71 -3.78 22.61
CA PRO A 324 -31.21 -4.81 23.50
C PRO A 324 -31.59 -4.22 24.87
N LYS A 325 -32.68 -4.70 25.48
CA LYS A 325 -33.13 -4.23 26.80
C LYS A 325 -32.03 -4.26 27.88
N PRO A 326 -31.18 -5.32 27.99
CA PRO A 326 -30.10 -5.35 28.98
C PRO A 326 -29.07 -4.24 28.76
N VAL A 327 -28.79 -3.90 27.50
CA VAL A 327 -27.86 -2.86 27.09
C VAL A 327 -28.39 -1.49 27.52
N CYS A 328 -29.64 -1.17 27.20
CA CYS A 328 -30.25 0.08 27.61
C CYS A 328 -30.31 0.24 29.13
N GLN A 329 -30.72 -0.82 29.86
CA GLN A 329 -30.82 -0.76 31.32
C GLN A 329 -29.46 -0.54 31.99
N ALA A 330 -28.37 -1.07 31.42
CA ALA A 330 -27.03 -0.83 31.94
C ALA A 330 -26.57 0.60 31.67
N LEU A 331 -26.84 1.13 30.47
CA LEU A 331 -26.51 2.51 30.08
C LEU A 331 -27.25 3.55 30.92
N LEU A 332 -28.54 3.33 31.18
CA LEU A 332 -29.36 4.24 32.00
C LEU A 332 -28.95 4.24 33.48
N LYS A 333 -28.30 3.17 33.95
CA LYS A 333 -27.78 3.05 35.32
C LYS A 333 -26.37 3.62 35.48
N GLN A 334 -25.72 4.07 34.40
CA GLN A 334 -24.38 4.64 34.46
C GLN A 334 -24.42 6.08 34.97
N ASP A 335 -23.68 6.35 36.04
CA ASP A 335 -23.50 7.71 36.56
C ASP A 335 -22.78 8.57 35.50
N GLY A 336 -23.32 9.78 35.24
CA GLY A 336 -22.71 10.72 34.29
C GLY A 336 -22.76 10.29 32.82
N ILE A 337 -23.78 9.51 32.43
CA ILE A 337 -23.94 9.06 31.04
C ILE A 337 -24.08 10.22 30.04
N TYR A 338 -24.67 11.35 30.46
CA TYR A 338 -24.82 12.53 29.61
C TYR A 338 -23.46 13.15 29.25
N GLU A 339 -22.62 13.41 30.25
CA GLU A 339 -21.27 13.97 30.06
C GLU A 339 -20.41 13.05 29.19
N THR A 340 -20.54 11.74 29.39
CA THR A 340 -19.82 10.72 28.62
C THR A 340 -20.29 10.68 27.16
N LEU A 341 -21.60 10.70 26.89
CA LEU A 341 -22.12 10.75 25.52
C LEU A 341 -21.77 12.09 24.84
N HIS A 342 -21.75 13.19 25.60
CA HIS A 342 -21.34 14.49 25.10
C HIS A 342 -19.88 14.48 24.64
N SER A 343 -18.94 13.99 25.46
CA SER A 343 -17.53 13.88 25.08
C SER A 343 -17.32 12.95 23.86
N LEU A 344 -18.09 11.86 23.80
CA LEU A 344 -18.05 10.91 22.69
C LEU A 344 -18.56 11.49 21.37
N SER A 345 -19.64 12.29 21.40
CA SER A 345 -20.20 12.92 20.20
C SER A 345 -19.22 13.83 19.46
N GLN A 346 -18.22 14.38 20.16
CA GLN A 346 -17.20 15.24 19.57
C GLN A 346 -16.19 14.45 18.73
N ARG A 347 -16.05 13.14 18.98
CA ARG A 347 -15.05 12.26 18.35
C ARG A 347 -15.66 11.21 17.44
N HIS A 348 -16.90 10.79 17.71
CA HIS A 348 -17.57 9.68 17.04
C HIS A 348 -19.04 10.02 16.71
N ARG A 349 -19.57 9.40 15.65
CA ARG A 349 -21.00 9.44 15.35
C ARG A 349 -21.73 8.54 16.35
N ILE A 350 -22.68 9.10 17.09
CA ILE A 350 -23.45 8.39 18.12
C ILE A 350 -24.97 8.48 17.89
N GLY A 351 -25.39 8.90 16.69
CA GLY A 351 -26.77 9.28 16.40
C GLY A 351 -27.76 8.13 16.61
N LYS A 352 -27.45 6.93 16.10
CA LYS A 352 -28.33 5.76 16.27
C LYS A 352 -28.37 5.28 17.73
N LEU A 353 -27.22 5.30 18.42
CA LEU A 353 -27.12 4.96 19.84
C LEU A 353 -27.98 5.89 20.72
N VAL A 354 -27.82 7.21 20.56
CA VAL A 354 -28.57 8.22 21.32
C VAL A 354 -30.07 8.09 21.06
N SER A 355 -30.46 7.89 19.81
CA SER A 355 -31.88 7.73 19.44
C SER A 355 -32.51 6.51 20.13
N ALA A 356 -31.80 5.38 20.16
CA ALA A 356 -32.28 4.19 20.84
C ALA A 356 -32.32 4.35 22.37
N ILE A 357 -31.34 5.04 22.98
CA ILE A 357 -31.36 5.37 24.42
C ILE A 357 -32.56 6.27 24.75
N VAL A 358 -32.84 7.30 23.94
CA VAL A 358 -33.96 8.22 24.13
C VAL A 358 -35.30 7.47 24.07
N VAL A 359 -35.50 6.63 23.05
CA VAL A 359 -36.73 5.84 22.91
C VAL A 359 -36.95 4.93 24.12
N GLU A 360 -35.90 4.32 24.66
CA GLU A 360 -36.02 3.43 25.83
C GLU A 360 -36.17 4.19 27.15
N ALA A 361 -35.46 5.30 27.34
CA ALA A 361 -35.57 6.16 28.52
C ALA A 361 -37.01 6.70 28.70
N VAL A 362 -37.61 7.15 27.60
CA VAL A 362 -39.00 7.63 27.58
C VAL A 362 -39.99 6.47 27.80
N ARG A 363 -39.66 5.27 27.30
CA ARG A 363 -40.47 4.05 27.51
C ARG A 363 -40.45 3.59 28.97
N ALA A 364 -39.31 3.69 29.64
CA ALA A 364 -39.13 3.31 31.05
C ALA A 364 -39.88 4.28 32.00
N GLY A 365 -39.93 5.57 31.64
CA GLY A 365 -40.88 6.53 32.20
C GLY A 365 -40.54 7.09 33.58
N ALA A 366 -39.31 6.88 34.08
CA ALA A 366 -38.85 7.55 35.29
C ALA A 366 -38.54 9.03 35.00
N ALA A 367 -38.86 9.94 35.93
CA ALA A 367 -38.69 11.38 35.74
C ALA A 367 -37.23 11.78 35.39
N GLY A 368 -36.24 11.12 36.02
CA GLY A 368 -34.82 11.35 35.70
C GLY A 368 -34.40 10.87 34.31
N GLU A 369 -34.98 9.78 33.82
CA GLU A 369 -34.70 9.24 32.48
C GLU A 369 -35.35 10.08 31.38
N ILE A 370 -36.55 10.60 31.62
CA ILE A 370 -37.25 11.54 30.72
C ILE A 370 -36.47 12.85 30.62
N GLU A 371 -35.95 13.37 31.75
CA GLU A 371 -35.12 14.57 31.77
C GLU A 371 -33.79 14.36 31.02
N LEU A 372 -33.14 13.20 31.22
CA LEU A 372 -31.96 12.81 30.43
C LEU A 372 -32.27 12.78 28.93
N ALA A 373 -33.40 12.17 28.54
CA ALA A 373 -33.82 12.09 27.14
C ALA A 373 -34.02 13.49 26.53
N LYS A 374 -34.67 14.41 27.25
CA LYS A 374 -34.84 15.81 26.80
C LYS A 374 -33.48 16.47 26.55
N ARG A 375 -32.52 16.32 27.49
CA ARG A 375 -31.17 16.87 27.37
C ARG A 375 -30.39 16.32 26.18
N LEU A 376 -30.49 15.02 25.93
CA LEU A 376 -29.82 14.37 24.80
C LEU A 376 -30.33 14.89 23.45
N VAL A 377 -31.64 15.09 23.31
CA VAL A 377 -32.24 15.62 22.07
C VAL A 377 -31.99 17.12 21.90
N SER A 378 -31.95 17.89 22.99
CA SER A 378 -31.53 19.30 22.93
C SER A 378 -30.04 19.48 22.61
N GLY A 379 -29.22 18.45 22.84
CA GLY A 379 -27.78 18.48 22.60
C GLY A 379 -27.37 18.40 21.12
N GLY A 380 -28.31 18.15 20.19
CA GLY A 380 -28.06 18.18 18.74
C GLY A 380 -27.28 16.98 18.20
N TYR A 381 -27.25 15.84 18.92
CA TYR A 381 -26.47 14.66 18.55
C TYR A 381 -27.14 13.75 17.50
N VAL A 382 -28.38 14.07 17.11
CA VAL A 382 -29.26 13.19 16.31
C VAL A 382 -29.49 13.83 14.94
N SER A 383 -29.29 13.07 13.86
CA SER A 383 -29.60 13.53 12.50
C SER A 383 -31.12 13.65 12.28
N ALA A 384 -31.55 14.44 11.29
CA ALA A 384 -32.98 14.60 10.97
C ALA A 384 -33.70 13.26 10.70
N GLN A 385 -33.02 12.30 10.07
CA GLN A 385 -33.54 10.94 9.81
C GLN A 385 -33.73 10.13 11.11
N ASN A 386 -32.80 10.26 12.06
CA ASN A 386 -32.89 9.57 13.34
C ASN A 386 -33.93 10.24 14.27
N GLU A 387 -34.08 11.56 14.18
CA GLU A 387 -35.14 12.31 14.89
C GLU A 387 -36.53 11.91 14.40
N THR A 388 -36.73 11.81 13.08
CA THR A 388 -37.98 11.32 12.49
C THR A 388 -38.30 9.90 12.95
N PHE A 389 -37.33 8.97 12.92
CA PHE A 389 -37.51 7.61 13.43
C PHE A 389 -37.88 7.58 14.92
N MET A 390 -37.18 8.35 15.76
CA MET A 390 -37.44 8.44 17.19
C MET A 390 -38.87 8.93 17.47
N LEU A 391 -39.28 10.02 16.82
CA LEU A 391 -40.63 10.58 16.95
C LEU A 391 -41.69 9.60 16.45
N ASP A 392 -41.45 8.92 15.32
CA ASP A 392 -42.38 7.93 14.76
C ASP A 392 -42.57 6.72 15.69
N THR A 393 -41.47 6.26 16.31
CA THR A 393 -41.47 5.13 17.25
C THR A 393 -42.17 5.49 18.56
N LEU A 394 -41.96 6.71 19.08
CA LEU A 394 -42.63 7.21 20.28
C LEU A 394 -44.12 7.47 20.02
N LEU A 395 -44.48 7.96 18.83
CA LEU A 395 -45.87 8.12 18.40
C LEU A 395 -46.57 6.75 18.30
N ALA A 396 -45.90 5.73 17.75
CA ALA A 396 -46.43 4.37 17.74
C ALA A 396 -46.67 3.82 19.16
N GLN A 397 -45.79 4.13 20.12
CA GLN A 397 -45.96 3.73 21.52
C GLN A 397 -47.13 4.42 22.23
N LEU A 398 -47.57 5.60 21.77
CA LEU A 398 -48.81 6.22 22.26
C LEU A 398 -50.06 5.46 21.79
N LEU A 399 -49.97 4.72 20.67
CA LEU A 399 -51.07 3.96 20.08
C LEU A 399 -51.16 2.52 20.62
N ASP A 400 -50.05 1.96 21.10
CA ASP A 400 -49.97 0.57 21.54
C ASP A 400 -50.71 0.36 22.89
N ALA A 401 -51.96 -0.09 22.77
CA ALA A 401 -52.88 -0.68 23.76
C ALA A 401 -52.81 -0.19 25.24
N GLY A 402 -53.71 0.75 25.58
CA GLY A 402 -54.49 0.70 26.82
C GLY A 402 -54.00 1.47 28.06
N LYS A 403 -52.80 2.06 28.05
CA LYS A 403 -52.35 3.01 29.08
C LYS A 403 -51.66 4.19 28.43
N GLU A 404 -52.25 5.39 28.57
CA GLU A 404 -51.55 6.63 28.23
C GLU A 404 -50.23 6.67 29.02
N LYS A 405 -49.11 6.48 28.33
CA LYS A 405 -47.80 6.59 28.96
C LYS A 405 -47.50 8.08 29.14
N GLN A 406 -47.88 8.60 30.30
CA GLN A 406 -47.73 10.01 30.67
C GLN A 406 -46.29 10.52 30.43
N GLY A 407 -45.27 9.67 30.55
CA GLY A 407 -43.88 10.01 30.23
C GLY A 407 -43.60 10.30 28.75
N VAL A 408 -44.28 9.62 27.81
CA VAL A 408 -44.16 9.91 26.36
C VAL A 408 -44.79 11.26 26.04
N ILE A 409 -45.94 11.57 26.64
CA ILE A 409 -46.64 12.84 26.49
C ILE A 409 -45.79 13.99 27.04
N GLU A 410 -45.20 13.79 28.23
CA GLU A 410 -44.32 14.78 28.86
C GLU A 410 -43.06 15.06 28.03
N PHE A 411 -42.43 14.00 27.49
CA PHE A 411 -41.27 14.12 26.61
C PHE A 411 -41.60 14.88 25.32
N LEU A 412 -42.63 14.45 24.57
CA LEU A 412 -43.02 15.09 23.32
C LEU A 412 -43.43 16.55 23.53
N ARG A 413 -44.10 16.87 24.65
CA ARG A 413 -44.38 18.26 25.00
C ARG A 413 -43.09 19.06 25.22
N GLY A 414 -42.16 18.53 26.01
CA GLY A 414 -40.92 19.24 26.33
C GLY A 414 -39.99 19.48 25.14
N VAL A 415 -39.91 18.55 24.18
CA VAL A 415 -38.99 18.64 23.04
C VAL A 415 -39.58 19.37 21.84
N CYS A 416 -40.91 19.29 21.67
CA CYS A 416 -41.60 19.90 20.54
C CYS A 416 -42.16 21.30 20.86
N ASP A 417 -42.18 21.80 22.09
CA ASP A 417 -42.66 23.17 22.35
C ASP A 417 -41.74 24.22 21.69
N GLY A 418 -42.26 24.97 20.72
CA GLY A 418 -41.55 26.07 20.04
C GLY A 418 -40.52 25.72 18.95
N ASN A 419 -40.39 24.45 18.54
CA ASN A 419 -39.36 24.00 17.57
C ASN A 419 -39.92 23.49 16.23
N GLU A 420 -39.08 23.43 15.19
CA GLU A 420 -39.39 22.84 13.86
C GLU A 420 -39.88 21.39 13.94
N ARG A 421 -39.52 20.66 15.01
CA ARG A 421 -39.91 19.27 15.30
C ARG A 421 -41.43 19.05 15.40
N VAL A 422 -42.21 20.10 15.66
CA VAL A 422 -43.70 20.03 15.64
C VAL A 422 -44.24 19.71 14.27
N VAL A 423 -43.61 20.26 13.22
CA VAL A 423 -44.03 20.07 11.83
C VAL A 423 -43.87 18.61 11.45
N VAL A 424 -42.70 18.05 11.75
CA VAL A 424 -42.36 16.63 11.54
C VAL A 424 -43.32 15.71 12.30
N LEU A 425 -43.58 15.98 13.59
CA LEU A 425 -44.52 15.19 14.38
C LEU A 425 -45.95 15.23 13.81
N ARG A 426 -46.36 16.36 13.23
CA ARG A 426 -47.69 16.53 12.60
C ARG A 426 -47.80 15.72 11.32
N GLU A 427 -46.80 15.76 10.46
CA GLU A 427 -46.75 14.98 9.23
C GLU A 427 -46.78 13.47 9.52
N LEU A 428 -46.00 13.00 10.50
CA LEU A 428 -45.99 11.61 10.93
C LEU A 428 -47.34 11.18 11.50
N ALA A 429 -47.97 12.02 12.31
CA ALA A 429 -49.29 11.76 12.87
C ALA A 429 -50.39 11.72 11.79
N GLN A 430 -50.33 12.60 10.79
CA GLN A 430 -51.25 12.59 9.64
C GLN A 430 -51.10 11.29 8.84
N LYS A 431 -49.86 10.88 8.52
CA LYS A 431 -49.58 9.61 7.82
C LYS A 431 -50.14 8.38 8.55
N LYS A 432 -50.11 8.38 9.89
CA LYS A 432 -50.65 7.28 10.73
C LYS A 432 -52.11 7.45 11.14
N GLY A 433 -52.80 8.51 10.69
CA GLY A 433 -54.21 8.77 11.03
C GLY A 433 -54.45 9.13 12.51
N VAL A 434 -53.45 9.67 13.21
CA VAL A 434 -53.50 9.95 14.65
C VAL A 434 -53.95 11.39 14.90
N SER A 435 -55.03 11.57 15.67
CA SER A 435 -55.45 12.90 16.12
C SER A 435 -54.58 13.38 17.28
N LEU A 436 -53.54 14.17 16.99
CA LEU A 436 -52.68 14.81 17.99
C LEU A 436 -53.46 15.67 19.00
N LYS A 437 -54.63 16.20 18.61
CA LYS A 437 -55.52 16.99 19.48
C LYS A 437 -56.05 16.19 20.68
N ARG A 438 -56.19 14.87 20.56
CA ARG A 438 -56.70 14.01 21.63
C ARG A 438 -55.63 13.70 22.69
N HIS A 439 -54.38 13.52 22.28
CA HIS A 439 -53.30 13.02 23.14
C HIS A 439 -52.27 14.09 23.56
N LEU A 440 -52.15 15.19 22.81
CA LEU A 440 -51.22 16.30 23.07
C LEU A 440 -51.94 17.66 22.95
N PRO A 441 -52.92 17.97 23.82
CA PRO A 441 -53.61 19.25 23.81
C PRO A 441 -52.61 20.40 24.11
N GLY A 442 -52.55 21.40 23.22
CA GLY A 442 -51.69 22.59 23.33
C GLY A 442 -50.58 22.70 22.27
N LEU A 443 -50.17 21.59 21.64
CA LEU A 443 -49.07 21.55 20.66
C LEU A 443 -49.50 21.92 19.22
N VAL A 444 -50.81 22.08 18.99
CA VAL A 444 -51.41 22.35 17.68
C VAL A 444 -52.19 23.67 17.76
N ALA A 445 -51.52 24.77 17.45
CA ALA A 445 -52.22 25.95 16.95
C ALA A 445 -52.69 25.66 15.51
N PRO A 446 -53.89 26.09 15.08
CA PRO A 446 -54.43 25.77 13.78
C PRO A 446 -53.71 26.59 12.69
N SER A 447 -52.82 25.94 11.92
CA SER A 447 -52.25 26.52 10.70
C SER A 447 -53.16 26.20 9.50
N ARG A 448 -53.38 27.21 8.66
CA ARG A 448 -54.55 27.44 7.80
C ARG A 448 -54.47 26.83 6.39
N LEU A 449 -53.74 25.73 6.19
CA LEU A 449 -53.47 25.17 4.86
C LEU A 449 -53.63 23.64 4.89
N GLU A 450 -54.88 23.18 4.93
CA GLU A 450 -55.25 21.79 4.61
C GLU A 450 -56.39 21.85 3.59
N LEU A 451 -56.03 22.05 2.32
CA LEU A 451 -56.88 21.80 1.16
C LEU A 451 -55.96 21.35 0.02
N GLU A 452 -56.32 20.21 -0.59
CA GLU A 452 -55.74 19.64 -1.82
C GLU A 452 -54.41 18.88 -1.58
N THR A 453 -54.37 17.55 -1.54
CA THR A 453 -54.58 16.70 -2.73
C THR A 453 -54.60 15.22 -2.30
N ASN A 454 -55.67 14.51 -2.66
CA ASN A 454 -55.66 13.06 -2.83
C ASN A 454 -55.27 12.78 -4.27
N GLN A 455 -54.25 11.96 -4.52
CA GLN A 455 -54.15 11.15 -5.75
C GLN A 455 -53.20 9.97 -5.58
N GLU A 456 -53.53 8.90 -6.28
CA GLU A 456 -53.11 7.52 -6.09
C GLU A 456 -51.78 7.17 -6.77
N SER A 457 -51.21 6.07 -6.27
CA SER A 457 -50.60 4.95 -7.03
C SER A 457 -49.08 4.88 -7.27
N ALA A 458 -48.63 3.64 -7.04
CA ALA A 458 -47.69 2.84 -7.81
C ALA A 458 -46.24 2.72 -7.32
N ASN A 459 -45.86 1.43 -7.21
CA ASN A 459 -44.55 0.85 -6.95
C ASN A 459 -43.41 1.53 -7.71
N GLU A 460 -42.21 1.54 -7.14
CA GLU A 460 -40.99 1.18 -7.86
C GLU A 460 -39.82 0.92 -6.90
N ASP A 461 -38.89 0.10 -7.41
CA ASP A 461 -37.82 -0.58 -6.72
C ASP A 461 -36.77 0.35 -6.09
N GLU A 462 -36.22 -0.06 -4.95
CA GLU A 462 -35.13 0.60 -4.24
C GLU A 462 -33.83 0.53 -5.07
N ALA A 463 -33.61 1.54 -5.90
CA ALA A 463 -32.29 1.96 -6.34
C ALA A 463 -31.72 2.94 -5.29
N MET A 464 -30.53 2.63 -4.76
CA MET A 464 -29.83 3.49 -3.80
C MET A 464 -29.40 4.81 -4.47
N ASP A 465 -30.05 5.90 -4.07
CA ASP A 465 -29.72 7.28 -4.47
C ASP A 465 -28.54 7.84 -3.67
N ILE A 466 -27.76 8.69 -4.35
CA ILE A 466 -26.86 9.67 -3.74
C ILE A 466 -27.67 10.96 -3.59
N ASP A 467 -27.78 11.47 -2.37
CA ASP A 467 -28.37 12.77 -2.06
C ASP A 467 -27.52 13.93 -2.63
N GLU A 468 -27.86 14.43 -3.81
CA GLU A 468 -27.61 15.82 -4.22
C GLU A 468 -28.90 16.38 -4.80
N GLU A 469 -29.52 17.36 -4.12
CA GLU A 469 -30.78 17.98 -4.56
C GLU A 469 -30.62 18.60 -5.96
N PRO A 470 -31.48 18.23 -6.95
CA PRO A 470 -31.39 18.78 -8.29
C PRO A 470 -31.81 20.26 -8.33
N ILE A 471 -30.89 21.13 -8.73
CA ILE A 471 -31.19 22.53 -9.07
C ILE A 471 -31.86 22.53 -10.45
N ASP A 472 -33.18 22.69 -10.51
CA ASP A 472 -33.91 22.72 -11.78
C ASP A 472 -33.75 24.09 -12.47
N LEU A 473 -32.97 24.13 -13.55
CA LEU A 473 -32.74 25.33 -14.36
C LEU A 473 -34.03 25.74 -15.08
N SER A 474 -34.38 27.03 -15.06
CA SER A 474 -35.55 27.51 -15.81
C SER A 474 -35.38 27.37 -17.33
N ASP A 475 -36.47 27.17 -18.07
CA ASP A 475 -36.47 26.99 -19.54
C ASP A 475 -35.84 28.18 -20.29
N GLN A 476 -35.87 29.39 -19.72
CA GLN A 476 -35.21 30.57 -20.29
C GLN A 476 -33.68 30.54 -20.11
N GLN A 477 -33.20 30.11 -18.94
CA GLN A 477 -31.77 29.97 -18.66
C GLN A 477 -31.15 28.88 -19.54
N LEU A 478 -31.80 27.73 -19.68
CA LEU A 478 -31.32 26.63 -20.52
C LEU A 478 -31.20 27.04 -22.00
N ARG A 479 -32.18 27.77 -22.54
CA ARG A 479 -32.10 28.30 -23.91
C ARG A 479 -30.97 29.30 -24.08
N SER A 480 -30.79 30.22 -23.13
CA SER A 480 -29.70 31.20 -23.18
C SER A 480 -28.31 30.55 -23.18
N LEU A 481 -28.12 29.47 -22.41
CA LEU A 481 -26.86 28.72 -22.35
C LEU A 481 -26.58 27.95 -23.65
N LEU A 482 -27.61 27.39 -24.28
CA LEU A 482 -27.48 26.67 -25.55
C LEU A 482 -27.26 27.62 -26.74
N GLU A 483 -27.86 28.81 -26.74
CA GLU A 483 -27.64 29.85 -27.76
C GLU A 483 -26.25 30.49 -27.67
N ALA A 484 -25.64 30.48 -26.48
CA ALA A 484 -24.28 30.98 -26.26
C ALA A 484 -23.17 30.03 -26.74
N LEU A 485 -23.51 28.81 -27.20
CA LEU A 485 -22.52 27.86 -27.72
C LEU A 485 -21.97 28.30 -29.09
N PRO A 486 -20.65 28.18 -29.33
CA PRO A 486 -20.07 28.56 -30.60
C PRO A 486 -20.64 27.70 -31.73
N ASN A 487 -21.01 28.35 -32.83
CA ASN A 487 -21.52 27.66 -34.01
C ASN A 487 -20.39 26.88 -34.69
N LEU A 488 -20.54 25.55 -34.75
CA LEU A 488 -19.57 24.67 -35.37
C LEU A 488 -19.94 24.51 -36.84
N ASP A 489 -19.57 25.49 -37.65
CA ASP A 489 -19.62 25.37 -39.10
C ASP A 489 -18.73 24.18 -39.50
N GLY A 490 -19.20 23.33 -40.41
CA GLY A 490 -18.78 21.93 -40.60
C GLY A 490 -17.34 21.66 -41.05
N GLU A 491 -16.38 22.53 -40.75
CA GLU A 491 -14.96 22.42 -41.11
C GLU A 491 -14.12 21.65 -40.06
N LEU A 492 -14.54 21.59 -38.79
CA LEU A 492 -13.80 20.92 -37.71
C LEU A 492 -14.44 19.58 -37.30
N PRO A 493 -13.74 18.44 -37.42
CA PRO A 493 -14.39 17.13 -37.39
C PRO A 493 -14.60 16.53 -35.98
N SER A 494 -13.83 16.94 -34.97
CA SER A 494 -13.74 16.23 -33.68
C SER A 494 -13.36 17.15 -32.53
N PHE A 495 -13.92 16.92 -31.34
CA PHE A 495 -13.53 17.64 -30.11
C PHE A 495 -12.17 17.19 -29.55
N LEU A 496 -11.57 16.15 -30.13
CA LEU A 496 -10.21 15.72 -29.84
C LEU A 496 -9.17 16.37 -30.77
N ASP A 497 -9.59 17.22 -31.70
CA ASP A 497 -8.69 18.09 -32.45
C ASP A 497 -8.19 19.23 -31.53
N PRO A 498 -6.87 19.48 -31.41
CA PRO A 498 -6.34 20.62 -30.66
C PRO A 498 -6.91 21.97 -31.10
N ALA A 499 -7.32 22.12 -32.38
CA ALA A 499 -7.96 23.35 -32.86
C ALA A 499 -9.33 23.63 -32.21
N MET A 500 -9.95 22.61 -31.60
CA MET A 500 -11.27 22.67 -30.97
C MET A 500 -11.23 22.91 -29.46
N ASP A 501 -10.08 23.22 -28.87
CA ASP A 501 -9.92 23.37 -27.42
C ASP A 501 -10.84 24.44 -26.80
N VAL A 502 -10.94 25.61 -27.44
CA VAL A 502 -11.81 26.70 -26.97
C VAL A 502 -13.28 26.31 -27.07
N ALA A 503 -13.67 25.68 -28.17
CA ALA A 503 -15.03 25.18 -28.36
C ALA A 503 -15.35 24.08 -27.34
N PHE A 504 -14.44 23.15 -27.08
CA PHE A 504 -14.61 22.10 -26.09
C PHE A 504 -14.86 22.67 -24.70
N GLN A 505 -14.08 23.67 -24.26
CA GLN A 505 -14.26 24.28 -22.94
C GLN A 505 -15.64 24.93 -22.77
N ALA A 506 -16.14 25.61 -23.81
CA ALA A 506 -17.49 26.19 -23.80
C ALA A 506 -18.57 25.09 -23.68
N HIS A 507 -18.43 24.01 -24.47
CA HIS A 507 -19.38 22.89 -24.45
C HIS A 507 -19.31 22.08 -23.14
N ALA A 508 -18.12 21.93 -22.55
CA ALA A 508 -17.93 21.22 -21.28
C ALA A 508 -18.59 21.97 -20.11
N LYS A 509 -18.46 23.30 -20.06
CA LYS A 509 -19.12 24.15 -19.05
C LYS A 509 -20.65 24.06 -19.14
N VAL A 510 -21.20 24.13 -20.35
CA VAL A 510 -22.65 23.98 -20.54
C VAL A 510 -23.10 22.56 -20.18
N PHE A 511 -22.34 21.53 -20.56
CA PHE A 511 -22.64 20.15 -20.20
C PHE A 511 -22.71 19.98 -18.68
N GLU A 512 -21.71 20.46 -17.95
CA GLU A 512 -21.65 20.38 -16.49
C GLU A 512 -22.84 21.07 -15.79
N ALA A 513 -23.27 22.23 -16.29
CA ALA A 513 -24.43 22.93 -15.75
C ALA A 513 -25.75 22.17 -15.98
N VAL A 514 -25.81 21.36 -17.03
CA VAL A 514 -27.07 20.77 -17.54
C VAL A 514 -27.22 19.30 -17.13
N VAL A 515 -26.15 18.65 -16.69
CA VAL A 515 -26.09 17.23 -16.30
C VAL A 515 -27.03 16.87 -15.13
N PHE A 516 -27.36 17.82 -14.25
CA PHE A 516 -28.25 17.61 -13.10
C PHE A 516 -29.72 17.40 -13.49
N SER A 517 -30.13 17.82 -14.69
CA SER A 517 -31.50 17.67 -15.19
C SER A 517 -31.55 16.76 -16.40
N GLU A 518 -32.29 15.64 -16.34
CA GLU A 518 -32.47 14.76 -17.49
C GLU A 518 -33.04 15.49 -18.71
N ARG A 519 -33.96 16.43 -18.46
CA ARG A 519 -34.58 17.24 -19.51
C ARG A 519 -33.54 18.14 -20.17
N GLY A 520 -32.68 18.77 -19.36
CA GLY A 520 -31.56 19.57 -19.83
C GLY A 520 -30.60 18.75 -20.69
N LEU A 521 -30.17 17.59 -20.18
CA LEU A 521 -29.23 16.71 -20.88
C LEU A 521 -29.77 16.27 -22.25
N ARG A 522 -31.06 15.89 -22.34
CA ARG A 522 -31.69 15.54 -23.61
C ARG A 522 -31.69 16.71 -24.61
N GLN A 523 -31.94 17.94 -24.15
CA GLN A 523 -31.91 19.13 -25.01
C GLN A 523 -30.50 19.47 -25.49
N PHE A 524 -29.49 19.35 -24.60
CA PHE A 524 -28.09 19.53 -24.97
C PHE A 524 -27.66 18.50 -26.02
N LEU A 525 -27.99 17.22 -25.84
CA LEU A 525 -27.69 16.14 -26.79
C LEU A 525 -28.48 16.26 -28.10
N ALA A 526 -29.64 16.90 -28.09
CA ALA A 526 -30.44 17.20 -29.28
C ALA A 526 -29.97 18.46 -30.02
N SER A 527 -29.02 19.22 -29.45
CA SER A 527 -28.50 20.43 -30.06
C SER A 527 -27.87 20.14 -31.43
N ARG A 528 -27.96 21.11 -32.34
CA ARG A 528 -27.39 21.00 -33.70
C ARG A 528 -25.87 20.88 -33.67
N HIS A 529 -25.22 21.39 -32.62
CA HIS A 529 -23.77 21.44 -32.44
C HIS A 529 -23.12 20.06 -32.27
N LEU A 530 -23.82 19.09 -31.64
CA LEU A 530 -23.26 17.75 -31.39
C LEU A 530 -23.59 16.72 -32.48
N GLN A 531 -24.44 17.06 -33.45
CA GLN A 531 -24.82 16.21 -34.58
C GLN A 531 -25.19 14.76 -34.18
N ASN A 532 -25.93 14.59 -33.09
CA ASN A 532 -26.26 13.27 -32.50
C ASN A 532 -26.91 12.30 -33.50
N SER A 533 -27.75 12.80 -34.42
CA SER A 533 -28.37 12.00 -35.48
C SER A 533 -27.38 11.46 -36.52
N LYS A 534 -26.17 12.02 -36.62
CA LYS A 534 -25.08 11.61 -37.53
C LYS A 534 -23.88 10.99 -36.80
N ALA A 535 -24.03 10.54 -35.55
CA ALA A 535 -22.92 10.02 -34.72
C ALA A 535 -22.11 8.86 -35.34
N LEU A 536 -22.67 8.10 -36.30
CA LEU A 536 -21.96 7.09 -37.08
C LEU A 536 -20.98 7.66 -38.12
N LYS A 537 -21.30 8.83 -38.69
CA LYS A 537 -20.53 9.48 -39.76
C LYS A 537 -19.67 10.62 -39.25
N SER A 538 -20.08 11.28 -38.17
CA SER A 538 -19.37 12.39 -37.54
C SER A 538 -18.82 11.98 -36.17
N PRO A 539 -17.53 12.19 -35.89
CA PRO A 539 -16.96 11.85 -34.59
C PRO A 539 -17.28 12.86 -33.48
N LEU A 540 -17.97 13.97 -33.76
CA LEU A 540 -18.23 15.06 -32.80
C LEU A 540 -18.81 14.59 -31.46
N LEU A 541 -19.95 13.88 -31.45
CA LEU A 541 -20.59 13.47 -30.19
C LEU A 541 -19.71 12.56 -29.34
N LEU A 542 -19.20 11.46 -29.91
CA LEU A 542 -18.43 10.48 -29.15
C LEU A 542 -17.04 10.99 -28.77
N SER A 543 -16.42 11.86 -29.59
CA SER A 543 -15.17 12.55 -29.23
C SER A 543 -15.37 13.56 -28.10
N PHE A 544 -16.50 14.27 -28.07
CA PHE A 544 -16.89 15.14 -26.95
C PHE A 544 -17.03 14.34 -25.65
N LEU A 545 -17.85 13.28 -25.67
CA LEU A 545 -18.10 12.45 -24.48
C LEU A 545 -16.81 11.79 -23.97
N ALA A 546 -15.95 11.29 -24.86
CA ALA A 546 -14.66 10.72 -24.50
C ALA A 546 -13.70 11.74 -23.87
N ARG A 547 -13.63 12.95 -24.44
CA ARG A 547 -12.81 14.04 -23.88
C ARG A 547 -13.37 14.51 -22.54
N ALA A 548 -14.68 14.67 -22.41
CA ALA A 548 -15.35 15.05 -21.17
C ALA A 548 -15.08 14.04 -20.04
N ALA A 549 -15.19 12.74 -20.32
CA ALA A 549 -14.90 11.68 -19.34
C ALA A 549 -13.45 11.69 -18.81
N CYS A 550 -12.50 12.24 -19.57
CA CYS A 550 -11.09 12.35 -19.20
C CYS A 550 -10.64 13.78 -18.83
N SER A 551 -11.59 14.72 -18.70
CA SER A 551 -11.30 16.11 -18.36
C SER A 551 -11.61 16.40 -16.89
N ASN A 552 -11.14 17.55 -16.40
CA ASN A 552 -11.45 17.99 -15.05
C ASN A 552 -12.83 18.67 -15.01
N ILE A 553 -13.88 17.85 -14.92
CA ILE A 553 -15.27 18.23 -14.72
C ILE A 553 -15.83 17.44 -13.53
N SER A 554 -16.99 17.85 -13.00
CA SER A 554 -17.65 17.15 -11.90
C SER A 554 -17.78 15.64 -12.13
N VAL A 555 -17.66 14.88 -11.04
CA VAL A 555 -17.73 13.40 -11.07
C VAL A 555 -19.04 12.94 -11.72
N LEU A 556 -20.16 13.62 -11.42
CA LEU A 556 -21.45 13.34 -12.03
C LEU A 556 -21.43 13.55 -13.55
N ALA A 557 -20.85 14.65 -14.05
CA ALA A 557 -20.70 14.90 -15.49
C ALA A 557 -19.85 13.83 -16.19
N LYS A 558 -18.76 13.36 -15.56
CA LYS A 558 -17.97 12.24 -16.10
C LYS A 558 -18.79 10.95 -16.20
N ILE A 559 -19.53 10.60 -15.15
CA ILE A 559 -20.41 9.41 -15.13
C ILE A 559 -21.45 9.52 -16.24
N ARG A 560 -22.13 10.66 -16.34
CA ARG A 560 -23.19 10.90 -17.32
C ARG A 560 -22.66 10.93 -18.75
N ALA A 561 -21.43 11.40 -18.98
CA ALA A 561 -20.78 11.30 -20.27
C ALA A 561 -20.54 9.83 -20.69
N LEU A 562 -20.07 8.98 -19.76
CA LEU A 562 -19.83 7.56 -19.98
C LEU A 562 -21.12 6.76 -20.16
N GLU A 563 -22.16 7.05 -19.37
CA GLU A 563 -23.50 6.45 -19.50
C GLU A 563 -24.14 6.81 -20.85
N THR A 564 -24.11 8.09 -21.22
CA THR A 564 -24.62 8.56 -22.52
C THR A 564 -23.86 7.90 -23.69
N ALA A 565 -22.53 7.77 -23.58
CA ALA A 565 -21.74 7.06 -24.57
C ALA A 565 -22.14 5.57 -24.66
N THR A 566 -22.42 4.93 -23.52
CA THR A 566 -22.85 3.53 -23.44
C THR A 566 -24.20 3.33 -24.11
N GLU A 567 -25.19 4.17 -23.80
CA GLU A 567 -26.51 4.15 -24.43
C GLU A 567 -26.41 4.38 -25.93
N LYS A 568 -25.61 5.36 -26.35
CA LYS A 568 -25.43 5.66 -27.76
C LYS A 568 -24.76 4.50 -28.50
N LEU A 569 -23.73 3.87 -27.93
CA LEU A 569 -23.10 2.70 -28.54
C LEU A 569 -24.08 1.53 -28.67
N ARG A 570 -24.95 1.30 -27.68
CA ARG A 570 -26.02 0.28 -27.78
C ARG A 570 -26.97 0.59 -28.93
N GLU A 571 -27.46 1.83 -29.03
CA GLU A 571 -28.34 2.29 -30.12
C GLU A 571 -27.70 2.17 -31.50
N LEU A 572 -26.40 2.49 -31.62
CA LEU A 572 -25.68 2.40 -32.88
C LEU A 572 -25.37 0.95 -33.26
N SER A 573 -25.04 0.10 -32.29
CA SER A 573 -24.74 -1.32 -32.51
C SER A 573 -25.94 -2.11 -33.01
N SER A 574 -27.17 -1.69 -32.68
CA SER A 574 -28.39 -2.29 -33.23
C SER A 574 -28.68 -1.86 -34.68
N LYS A 575 -28.12 -0.73 -35.14
CA LYS A 575 -28.35 -0.17 -36.48
C LYS A 575 -27.28 -0.57 -37.49
N SER A 576 -26.02 -0.63 -37.06
CA SER A 576 -24.89 -0.98 -37.93
C SER A 576 -23.73 -1.56 -37.12
N LYS A 577 -23.04 -2.56 -37.67
CA LYS A 577 -21.81 -3.10 -37.08
C LYS A 577 -20.64 -2.16 -37.41
N ALA A 578 -20.10 -1.47 -36.42
CA ALA A 578 -18.96 -0.56 -36.55
C ALA A 578 -17.89 -0.89 -35.50
N ASP A 579 -16.65 -0.53 -35.80
CA ASP A 579 -15.50 -0.68 -34.89
C ASP A 579 -15.22 0.65 -34.17
N TYR A 580 -15.35 0.64 -32.83
CA TYR A 580 -15.16 1.79 -31.95
C TYR A 580 -13.78 1.81 -31.26
N ARG A 581 -12.78 1.09 -31.78
CA ARG A 581 -11.42 1.01 -31.20
C ARG A 581 -10.78 2.36 -30.85
N MET A 582 -11.13 3.42 -31.57
CA MET A 582 -10.61 4.77 -31.35
C MET A 582 -11.04 5.40 -30.03
N LEU A 583 -12.10 4.89 -29.38
CA LEU A 583 -12.52 5.30 -28.03
C LEU A 583 -11.72 4.59 -26.93
N LEU A 584 -11.09 3.46 -27.25
CA LEU A 584 -10.45 2.60 -26.26
C LEU A 584 -9.42 3.33 -25.38
N PRO A 585 -8.51 4.18 -25.92
CA PRO A 585 -7.54 4.89 -25.08
C PRO A 585 -8.18 5.78 -24.01
N TYR A 586 -9.35 6.37 -24.29
CA TYR A 586 -10.09 7.22 -23.36
C TYR A 586 -10.86 6.40 -22.32
N VAL A 587 -11.39 5.23 -22.72
CA VAL A 587 -12.01 4.30 -21.77
C VAL A 587 -10.96 3.75 -20.79
N LEU A 588 -9.75 3.41 -21.27
CA LEU A 588 -8.64 3.00 -20.41
C LEU A 588 -8.19 4.11 -19.46
N ALA A 589 -8.22 5.37 -19.91
CA ALA A 589 -7.97 6.53 -19.05
C ALA A 589 -9.05 6.69 -17.98
N ALA A 590 -10.33 6.61 -18.34
CA ALA A 590 -11.45 6.72 -17.41
C ALA A 590 -11.50 5.55 -16.38
N LEU A 591 -10.98 4.37 -16.72
CA LEU A 591 -10.79 3.27 -15.77
C LEU A 591 -9.75 3.58 -14.68
N SER A 592 -8.88 4.57 -14.89
CA SER A 592 -7.85 4.99 -13.93
C SER A 592 -8.28 6.20 -13.09
N ASP A 593 -9.53 6.67 -13.23
CA ASP A 593 -10.06 7.81 -12.47
C ASP A 593 -10.16 7.49 -10.96
N GLU A 594 -10.02 8.51 -10.11
CA GLU A 594 -10.04 8.37 -8.64
C GLU A 594 -11.40 7.90 -8.11
N SER A 595 -12.50 8.25 -8.80
CA SER A 595 -13.85 7.87 -8.40
C SER A 595 -14.23 6.46 -8.85
N GLN A 596 -14.58 5.59 -7.90
CA GLN A 596 -15.06 4.24 -8.18
C GLN A 596 -16.30 4.24 -9.10
N ARG A 597 -17.18 5.25 -8.98
CA ARG A 597 -18.40 5.34 -9.80
C ARG A 597 -18.06 5.62 -11.26
N VAL A 598 -17.08 6.48 -11.54
CA VAL A 598 -16.57 6.75 -12.89
C VAL A 598 -15.94 5.49 -13.48
N ARG A 599 -15.12 4.77 -12.70
CA ARG A 599 -14.51 3.50 -13.12
C ARG A 599 -15.57 2.44 -13.48
N ARG A 600 -16.65 2.35 -12.71
CA ARG A 600 -17.78 1.43 -13.00
C ARG A 600 -18.48 1.79 -14.30
N ALA A 601 -18.76 3.08 -14.54
CA ALA A 601 -19.34 3.53 -15.80
C ALA A 601 -18.42 3.26 -17.00
N ALA A 602 -17.11 3.45 -16.84
CA ALA A 602 -16.11 3.15 -17.86
C ALA A 602 -16.00 1.63 -18.15
N ALA A 603 -16.07 0.79 -17.11
CA ALA A 603 -16.10 -0.67 -17.26
C ALA A 603 -17.34 -1.13 -18.06
N ASN A 604 -18.51 -0.57 -17.77
CA ASN A 604 -19.74 -0.84 -18.51
C ASN A 604 -19.61 -0.45 -20.00
N LEU A 605 -19.04 0.72 -20.29
CA LEU A 605 -18.77 1.15 -21.66
C LEU A 605 -17.80 0.18 -22.36
N CYS A 606 -16.74 -0.27 -21.67
CA CYS A 606 -15.79 -1.24 -22.19
C CYS A 606 -16.46 -2.59 -22.54
N SER A 607 -17.37 -3.08 -21.69
CA SER A 607 -18.14 -4.29 -21.97
C SER A 607 -19.04 -4.13 -23.20
N VAL A 608 -19.70 -2.97 -23.36
CA VAL A 608 -20.51 -2.68 -24.55
C VAL A 608 -19.66 -2.59 -25.81
N MET A 609 -18.48 -1.97 -25.75
CA MET A 609 -17.52 -1.95 -26.86
C MET A 609 -17.05 -3.36 -27.23
N HIS A 610 -16.82 -4.24 -26.25
CA HIS A 610 -16.48 -5.64 -26.53
C HIS A 610 -17.63 -6.37 -27.24
N MET A 611 -18.87 -6.17 -26.80
CA MET A 611 -20.05 -6.76 -27.43
C MET A 611 -20.31 -6.24 -28.85
N SER A 612 -19.95 -4.99 -29.18
CA SER A 612 -20.20 -4.41 -30.50
C SER A 612 -19.42 -5.09 -31.64
N TYR A 613 -18.34 -5.81 -31.34
CA TYR A 613 -17.61 -6.62 -32.34
C TYR A 613 -18.42 -7.85 -32.81
N GLY A 614 -19.47 -8.27 -32.08
CA GLY A 614 -20.41 -9.32 -32.50
C GLY A 614 -19.76 -10.68 -32.75
N ALA A 615 -18.70 -11.02 -32.00
CA ALA A 615 -17.93 -12.24 -32.21
C ALA A 615 -18.63 -13.48 -31.60
N THR A 616 -18.89 -14.49 -32.43
CA THR A 616 -19.22 -15.87 -32.02
C THR A 616 -18.10 -16.78 -32.50
N ASN A 617 -17.43 -17.51 -31.59
CA ASN A 617 -16.30 -18.41 -31.91
C ASN A 617 -15.13 -17.74 -32.67
N GLU A 618 -14.48 -16.75 -32.04
CA GLU A 618 -13.19 -16.14 -32.42
C GLU A 618 -13.05 -15.48 -33.80
N LYS A 619 -14.09 -15.51 -34.66
CA LYS A 619 -14.09 -14.82 -35.96
C LYS A 619 -14.92 -13.54 -35.90
N ILE A 620 -14.27 -12.42 -36.17
CA ILE A 620 -14.90 -11.09 -36.24
C ILE A 620 -15.56 -10.93 -37.60
N GLY A 621 -16.69 -10.21 -37.63
CA GLY A 621 -17.43 -9.95 -38.87
C GLY A 621 -16.53 -9.30 -39.92
N SER A 622 -16.59 -9.81 -41.16
CA SER A 622 -15.67 -9.45 -42.25
C SER A 622 -15.80 -8.01 -42.78
N ASN A 623 -16.84 -7.27 -42.38
CA ASN A 623 -17.13 -5.92 -42.90
C ASN A 623 -17.50 -4.94 -41.76
N LEU A 624 -16.53 -4.57 -40.90
CA LEU A 624 -16.71 -3.52 -39.89
C LEU A 624 -16.22 -2.17 -40.42
N THR A 625 -17.07 -1.14 -40.39
CA THR A 625 -16.64 0.24 -40.66
C THR A 625 -15.95 0.82 -39.43
N SER A 626 -14.72 1.33 -39.58
CA SER A 626 -13.96 1.92 -38.46
C SER A 626 -14.42 3.35 -38.19
N TRP A 627 -14.88 3.62 -36.97
CA TRP A 627 -15.28 4.96 -36.55
C TRP A 627 -14.05 5.83 -36.29
N GLY A 628 -14.05 7.07 -36.81
CA GLY A 628 -13.06 8.10 -36.48
C GLY A 628 -11.67 7.97 -37.12
N LEU A 629 -11.40 6.91 -37.91
CA LEU A 629 -10.06 6.57 -38.43
C LEU A 629 -9.40 7.65 -39.33
N GLY A 630 -10.15 8.65 -39.81
CA GLY A 630 -9.61 9.71 -40.69
C GLY A 630 -9.67 11.13 -40.13
N SER A 631 -10.30 11.35 -38.98
CA SER A 631 -10.65 12.72 -38.56
C SER A 631 -10.66 12.96 -37.04
N LEU A 632 -10.23 12.00 -36.23
CA LEU A 632 -10.27 12.10 -34.76
C LEU A 632 -9.40 13.23 -34.19
N TYR A 633 -8.21 13.44 -34.75
CA TYR A 633 -7.21 14.43 -34.34
C TYR A 633 -6.92 15.44 -35.47
N GLY A 634 -7.91 15.72 -36.32
CA GLY A 634 -7.75 16.61 -37.48
C GLY A 634 -6.73 16.07 -38.50
N SER A 635 -5.91 16.96 -39.06
CA SER A 635 -4.90 16.63 -40.10
C SER A 635 -3.81 15.67 -39.61
N VAL A 636 -3.56 15.64 -38.30
CA VAL A 636 -2.52 14.80 -37.66
C VAL A 636 -2.96 13.33 -37.55
N THR A 637 -4.26 13.04 -37.70
CA THR A 637 -4.81 11.67 -37.70
C THR A 637 -4.14 10.77 -38.73
N SER A 638 -3.66 11.33 -39.84
CA SER A 638 -2.92 10.61 -40.89
C SER A 638 -1.63 9.92 -40.40
N LYS A 639 -1.06 10.35 -39.27
CA LYS A 639 0.14 9.78 -38.66
C LYS A 639 -0.17 8.77 -37.54
N LEU A 640 -1.45 8.48 -37.28
CA LEU A 640 -1.88 7.59 -36.21
C LEU A 640 -1.52 6.14 -36.55
N HIS A 641 -1.05 5.39 -35.55
CA HIS A 641 -0.80 3.96 -35.71
C HIS A 641 -2.12 3.21 -35.52
N ASP A 642 -2.68 2.64 -36.59
CA ASP A 642 -3.96 1.92 -36.53
C ASP A 642 -3.78 0.46 -36.09
N LEU A 643 -4.77 -0.07 -35.40
CA LEU A 643 -4.82 -1.46 -34.94
C LEU A 643 -5.94 -2.20 -35.70
N SER A 644 -5.68 -3.38 -36.26
CA SER A 644 -6.73 -4.13 -36.97
C SER A 644 -7.92 -4.44 -36.05
N SER A 645 -9.15 -4.50 -36.59
CA SER A 645 -10.34 -4.83 -35.77
C SER A 645 -10.19 -6.18 -35.06
N ALA A 646 -9.45 -7.10 -35.69
CA ALA A 646 -9.12 -8.41 -35.12
C ALA A 646 -8.22 -8.33 -33.89
N ASP A 647 -7.23 -7.45 -33.97
CA ASP A 647 -6.26 -7.24 -32.92
C ASP A 647 -6.84 -6.43 -31.76
N ALA A 648 -7.68 -5.43 -32.06
CA ALA A 648 -8.43 -4.65 -31.06
C ALA A 648 -9.37 -5.54 -30.23
N TYR A 649 -10.13 -6.42 -30.87
CA TYR A 649 -10.99 -7.38 -30.17
C TYR A 649 -10.20 -8.37 -29.31
N LYS A 650 -9.07 -8.90 -29.82
CA LYS A 650 -8.21 -9.81 -29.04
C LYS A 650 -7.61 -9.11 -27.82
N PHE A 651 -7.16 -7.88 -27.99
CA PHE A 651 -6.66 -7.06 -26.88
C PHE A 651 -7.76 -6.82 -25.83
N LEU A 652 -8.97 -6.43 -26.26
CA LEU A 652 -10.11 -6.25 -25.37
C LEU A 652 -10.48 -7.54 -24.62
N SER A 653 -10.64 -8.65 -25.34
CA SER A 653 -11.09 -9.92 -24.76
C SER A 653 -10.06 -10.59 -23.84
N SER A 654 -8.76 -10.50 -24.17
CA SER A 654 -7.70 -11.22 -23.46
C SER A 654 -6.98 -10.38 -22.39
N ALA A 655 -6.90 -9.05 -22.57
CA ALA A 655 -6.25 -8.16 -21.61
C ALA A 655 -7.26 -7.33 -20.83
N VAL A 656 -8.13 -6.57 -21.49
CA VAL A 656 -8.93 -5.51 -20.82
C VAL A 656 -10.13 -6.06 -20.05
N VAL A 657 -10.96 -6.93 -20.67
CA VAL A 657 -12.17 -7.49 -20.05
C VAL A 657 -11.88 -8.28 -18.76
N PRO A 658 -10.84 -9.15 -18.71
CA PRO A 658 -10.54 -9.91 -17.49
C PRO A 658 -10.12 -9.08 -16.28
N MET A 659 -9.65 -7.84 -16.47
CA MET A 659 -9.20 -6.96 -15.39
C MET A 659 -10.23 -5.90 -14.98
N LEU A 660 -11.41 -5.84 -15.61
CA LEU A 660 -12.38 -4.76 -15.36
C LEU A 660 -12.82 -4.69 -13.89
N ASP A 661 -13.11 -5.82 -13.26
CA ASP A 661 -13.56 -5.87 -11.86
C ASP A 661 -12.47 -5.36 -10.91
N ASP A 662 -11.22 -5.77 -11.13
CA ASP A 662 -10.06 -5.34 -10.34
C ASP A 662 -9.78 -3.83 -10.54
N CYS A 663 -9.97 -3.32 -11.76
CA CYS A 663 -9.84 -1.89 -12.07
C CYS A 663 -10.95 -1.04 -11.42
N VAL A 664 -12.18 -1.55 -11.28
CA VAL A 664 -13.24 -0.84 -10.54
C VAL A 664 -12.85 -0.69 -9.07
N LEU A 665 -12.23 -1.71 -8.48
CA LEU A 665 -11.77 -1.67 -7.08
C LEU A 665 -10.58 -0.73 -6.88
N ASP A 666 -9.55 -0.80 -7.73
CA ASP A 666 -8.32 0.00 -7.63
C ASP A 666 -7.96 0.68 -8.96
N GLY A 667 -8.09 2.01 -9.04
CA GLY A 667 -7.72 2.79 -10.23
C GLY A 667 -6.21 2.74 -10.56
N ALA A 668 -5.35 2.52 -9.56
CA ALA A 668 -3.91 2.36 -9.77
C ALA A 668 -3.52 0.97 -10.31
N HIS A 669 -4.48 0.04 -10.36
CA HIS A 669 -4.28 -1.30 -10.92
C HIS A 669 -4.18 -1.28 -12.45
N VAL A 670 -4.96 -0.44 -13.14
CA VAL A 670 -5.08 -0.39 -14.61
C VAL A 670 -3.70 -0.33 -15.29
N SER A 671 -2.87 0.62 -14.88
CA SER A 671 -1.54 0.84 -15.49
C SER A 671 -0.58 -0.34 -15.29
N ARG A 672 -0.66 -1.02 -14.13
CA ARG A 672 0.15 -2.20 -13.80
C ARG A 672 -0.34 -3.43 -14.56
N ALA A 673 -1.63 -3.71 -14.47
CA ALA A 673 -2.25 -4.90 -15.07
C ALA A 673 -2.11 -4.91 -16.59
N LEU A 674 -2.34 -3.76 -17.25
CA LEU A 674 -2.15 -3.64 -18.70
C LEU A 674 -0.69 -3.82 -19.09
N ALA A 675 0.25 -3.22 -18.34
CA ALA A 675 1.66 -3.38 -18.60
C ALA A 675 2.12 -4.83 -18.43
N ASP A 676 1.61 -5.56 -17.45
CA ASP A 676 1.97 -6.95 -17.20
C ASP A 676 1.40 -7.89 -18.28
N SER A 677 0.16 -7.64 -18.74
CA SER A 677 -0.43 -8.31 -19.90
C SER A 677 0.40 -8.08 -21.18
N LEU A 678 0.89 -6.86 -21.40
CA LEU A 678 1.72 -6.51 -22.55
C LEU A 678 3.17 -7.01 -22.44
N LYS A 679 3.72 -7.19 -21.23
CA LYS A 679 5.03 -7.85 -21.03
C LYS A 679 4.97 -9.35 -21.27
N GLY A 680 3.82 -9.98 -21.02
CA GLY A 680 3.63 -11.43 -21.14
C GLY A 680 4.41 -12.21 -20.08
N ALA A 681 4.43 -11.70 -18.84
CA ALA A 681 5.18 -12.32 -17.74
C ALA A 681 4.25 -13.15 -16.84
N HIS A 682 4.58 -14.43 -16.65
CA HIS A 682 4.13 -15.18 -15.48
C HIS A 682 4.62 -14.46 -14.23
N SER A 683 3.70 -13.83 -13.49
CA SER A 683 4.01 -13.34 -12.14
C SER A 683 4.19 -14.55 -11.23
N PRO A 684 5.33 -14.73 -10.55
CA PRO A 684 5.50 -15.77 -9.54
C PRO A 684 4.64 -15.38 -8.33
N GLY A 685 3.40 -15.88 -8.30
CA GLY A 685 2.42 -15.56 -7.27
C GLY A 685 0.95 -15.60 -7.72
N SER A 686 0.67 -15.59 -9.03
CA SER A 686 -0.70 -15.74 -9.53
C SER A 686 -1.03 -17.21 -9.75
N GLN A 687 -1.52 -17.90 -8.72
CA GLN A 687 -2.22 -19.19 -8.85
C GLN A 687 -3.67 -19.00 -9.31
N ARG A 688 -3.90 -18.20 -10.37
CA ARG A 688 -5.12 -18.35 -11.16
C ARG A 688 -4.73 -19.12 -12.42
N ALA A 689 -5.17 -20.37 -12.47
CA ALA A 689 -5.07 -21.20 -13.67
C ALA A 689 -5.77 -20.48 -14.83
N SER A 690 -5.02 -19.74 -15.65
CA SER A 690 -5.51 -19.27 -16.93
C SER A 690 -5.63 -20.49 -17.84
N ALA A 691 -6.82 -20.69 -18.41
CA ALA A 691 -7.06 -21.70 -19.43
C ALA A 691 -5.99 -21.61 -20.56
N PRO A 692 -5.60 -22.74 -21.17
CA PRO A 692 -4.59 -22.75 -22.21
C PRO A 692 -5.10 -22.01 -23.45
N GLY A 693 -4.63 -20.77 -23.67
CA GLY A 693 -5.00 -19.94 -24.83
C GLY A 693 -4.96 -18.42 -24.63
N ALA A 694 -4.81 -17.91 -23.40
CA ALA A 694 -5.05 -16.48 -23.08
C ALA A 694 -3.85 -15.51 -23.24
N GLU A 695 -2.69 -15.94 -23.73
CA GLU A 695 -1.54 -15.04 -23.90
C GLU A 695 -1.53 -14.33 -25.26
N LEU A 696 -1.44 -12.99 -25.24
CA LEU A 696 -1.32 -12.18 -26.45
C LEU A 696 0.00 -12.45 -27.18
N LYS A 697 -0.08 -12.65 -28.50
CA LYS A 697 1.10 -12.80 -29.36
C LYS A 697 2.04 -11.60 -29.23
N THR A 698 3.35 -11.83 -29.27
CA THR A 698 4.38 -10.78 -29.16
C THR A 698 4.20 -9.66 -30.19
N SER A 699 3.84 -9.99 -31.43
CA SER A 699 3.54 -9.02 -32.48
C SER A 699 2.35 -8.12 -32.11
N LEU A 700 1.26 -8.71 -31.65
CA LEU A 700 0.07 -7.98 -31.18
C LEU A 700 0.40 -7.05 -30.01
N ARG A 701 1.23 -7.50 -29.06
CA ARG A 701 1.64 -6.68 -27.92
C ARG A 701 2.48 -5.46 -28.35
N SER A 702 3.32 -5.60 -29.39
CA SER A 702 4.08 -4.47 -29.98
C SER A 702 3.13 -3.48 -30.68
N GLU A 703 2.20 -3.99 -31.51
CA GLU A 703 1.20 -3.19 -32.20
C GLU A 703 0.31 -2.38 -31.24
N VAL A 704 -0.14 -3.00 -30.14
CA VAL A 704 -0.90 -2.31 -29.09
C VAL A 704 -0.08 -1.22 -28.40
N CYS A 705 1.21 -1.45 -28.14
CA CYS A 705 2.07 -0.40 -27.57
C CYS A 705 2.21 0.80 -28.53
N SER A 706 2.38 0.54 -29.84
CA SER A 706 2.45 1.58 -30.87
C SER A 706 1.12 2.35 -31.01
N PHE A 707 0.00 1.63 -30.95
CA PHE A 707 -1.35 2.20 -30.92
C PHE A 707 -1.52 3.16 -29.73
N LEU A 708 -1.30 2.69 -28.49
CA LEU A 708 -1.45 3.51 -27.29
C LEU A 708 -0.48 4.70 -27.27
N ALA A 709 0.78 4.50 -27.68
CA ALA A 709 1.75 5.57 -27.79
C ALA A 709 1.32 6.64 -28.80
N SER A 710 0.85 6.24 -29.98
CA SER A 710 0.40 7.19 -31.01
C SER A 710 -0.75 8.08 -30.50
N HIS A 711 -1.76 7.48 -29.85
CA HIS A 711 -2.86 8.20 -29.21
C HIS A 711 -2.38 9.15 -28.09
N ALA A 712 -1.44 8.70 -27.24
CA ALA A 712 -0.93 9.52 -26.16
C ALA A 712 -0.18 10.78 -26.65
N THR A 713 0.54 10.68 -27.77
CA THR A 713 1.25 11.83 -28.36
C THR A 713 0.35 12.86 -29.03
N MET A 714 -0.86 12.46 -29.45
CA MET A 714 -1.78 13.31 -30.23
C MET A 714 -2.95 13.86 -29.40
N THR A 715 -3.35 13.18 -28.32
CA THR A 715 -4.54 13.58 -27.56
C THR A 715 -4.35 14.93 -26.85
N PRO A 716 -5.34 15.85 -26.90
CA PRO A 716 -5.31 17.09 -26.11
C PRO A 716 -5.67 16.87 -24.64
N ALA A 717 -6.22 15.71 -24.27
CA ALA A 717 -6.56 15.38 -22.88
C ALA A 717 -5.33 14.89 -22.10
N LEU A 718 -4.83 15.69 -21.16
CA LEU A 718 -3.60 15.40 -20.43
C LEU A 718 -3.73 14.19 -19.50
N HIS A 719 -4.90 13.98 -18.87
CA HIS A 719 -5.14 12.81 -18.03
C HIS A 719 -5.09 11.49 -18.83
N ALA A 720 -5.65 11.51 -20.04
CA ALA A 720 -5.54 10.37 -20.97
C ALA A 720 -4.09 10.15 -21.39
N ARG A 721 -3.35 11.22 -21.72
CA ARG A 721 -1.91 11.13 -22.03
C ARG A 721 -1.10 10.51 -20.90
N LEU A 722 -1.28 10.97 -19.66
CA LEU A 722 -0.59 10.45 -18.48
C LEU A 722 -0.81 8.96 -18.30
N THR A 723 -2.08 8.52 -18.37
CA THR A 723 -2.44 7.12 -18.16
C THR A 723 -1.82 6.22 -19.24
N LEU A 724 -1.95 6.63 -20.51
CA LEU A 724 -1.44 5.85 -21.65
C LEU A 724 0.09 5.77 -21.64
N LEU A 725 0.78 6.88 -21.42
CA LEU A 725 2.25 6.88 -21.30
C LEU A 725 2.71 6.08 -20.08
N GLY A 726 1.98 6.14 -18.96
CA GLY A 726 2.25 5.35 -17.77
C GLY A 726 2.18 3.84 -18.00
N VAL A 727 1.30 3.37 -18.89
CA VAL A 727 1.26 1.97 -19.35
C VAL A 727 2.49 1.66 -20.21
N VAL A 728 2.72 2.46 -21.27
CA VAL A 728 3.76 2.18 -22.27
C VAL A 728 5.17 2.23 -21.67
N ALA A 729 5.44 3.15 -20.74
CA ALA A 729 6.70 3.26 -20.01
C ALA A 729 7.07 1.95 -19.29
N ARG A 730 6.06 1.20 -18.81
CA ARG A 730 6.27 -0.05 -18.08
C ARG A 730 6.47 -1.25 -19.01
N CYS A 731 6.10 -1.21 -20.30
CA CYS A 731 6.05 -2.36 -21.20
C CYS A 731 7.42 -2.95 -21.63
N GLY A 732 8.55 -2.42 -21.16
CA GLY A 732 9.86 -3.03 -21.36
C GLY A 732 10.25 -3.17 -22.84
N LYS A 733 10.68 -4.37 -23.28
CA LYS A 733 11.17 -4.63 -24.65
C LYS A 733 10.08 -4.48 -25.73
N VAL A 734 8.83 -4.80 -25.38
CA VAL A 734 7.71 -4.83 -26.34
C VAL A 734 7.37 -3.45 -26.87
N ALA A 735 7.58 -2.39 -26.08
CA ALA A 735 7.42 -1.01 -26.53
C ALA A 735 8.61 -0.48 -27.37
N GLY A 736 9.51 -1.34 -27.86
CA GLY A 736 10.70 -0.93 -28.61
C GLY A 736 10.37 -0.14 -29.88
N ASP A 737 9.46 -0.65 -30.70
CA ASP A 737 9.07 0.00 -31.96
C ASP A 737 8.31 1.31 -31.72
N ALA A 738 7.39 1.31 -30.75
CA ALA A 738 6.68 2.49 -30.30
C ALA A 738 7.62 3.59 -29.79
N ARG A 739 8.67 3.21 -29.01
CA ARG A 739 9.66 4.17 -28.54
C ARG A 739 10.43 4.81 -29.68
N LYS A 740 11.02 3.98 -30.55
CA LYS A 740 11.86 4.46 -31.65
C LYS A 740 11.09 5.34 -32.63
N ASN A 741 9.92 4.90 -33.06
CA ASN A 741 9.21 5.53 -34.18
C ASN A 741 8.24 6.64 -33.75
N ILE A 742 7.75 6.62 -32.50
CA ILE A 742 6.67 7.51 -32.03
C ILE A 742 7.13 8.37 -30.85
N LEU A 743 7.58 7.74 -29.75
CA LEU A 743 7.83 8.45 -28.50
C LEU A 743 9.11 9.30 -28.54
N THR A 744 10.23 8.78 -29.05
CA THR A 744 11.49 9.53 -29.10
C THR A 744 11.37 10.82 -29.94
N PRO A 745 10.77 10.80 -31.16
CA PRO A 745 10.47 12.04 -31.90
C PRO A 745 9.48 12.97 -31.20
N PHE A 746 8.50 12.42 -30.47
CA PHE A 746 7.56 13.22 -29.68
C PHE A 746 8.26 13.91 -28.51
N ILE A 747 9.09 13.21 -27.74
CA ILE A 747 9.80 13.75 -26.57
C ILE A 747 10.74 14.87 -26.99
N LYS A 748 11.47 14.71 -28.10
CA LYS A 748 12.33 15.77 -28.67
C LYS A 748 11.52 17.05 -28.98
N ARG A 749 10.29 16.92 -29.51
CA ARG A 749 9.39 18.06 -29.76
C ARG A 749 8.76 18.62 -28.48
N TRP A 750 8.37 17.73 -27.56
CA TRP A 750 7.74 18.09 -26.28
C TRP A 750 8.66 18.96 -25.43
N VAL A 751 9.93 18.56 -25.34
CA VAL A 751 10.93 19.25 -24.53
C VAL A 751 11.32 20.62 -25.12
N ALA A 752 11.23 20.77 -26.44
CA ALA A 752 11.40 22.05 -27.15
C ALA A 752 10.14 22.96 -27.12
N THR A 753 9.00 22.47 -26.64
CA THR A 753 7.78 23.29 -26.51
C THR A 753 7.96 24.33 -25.41
N SER A 754 7.45 25.55 -25.60
CA SER A 754 7.61 26.63 -24.64
C SER A 754 7.04 26.27 -23.26
N SER A 755 7.64 26.81 -22.19
CA SER A 755 7.15 26.59 -20.83
C SER A 755 5.78 27.21 -20.59
N GLU A 756 5.48 28.32 -21.28
CA GLU A 756 4.21 29.03 -21.18
C GLU A 756 3.07 28.19 -21.75
N ASP A 757 3.23 27.62 -22.94
CA ASP A 757 2.20 26.80 -23.58
C ASP A 757 1.87 25.55 -22.75
N VAL A 758 2.90 24.88 -22.20
CA VAL A 758 2.71 23.73 -21.31
C VAL A 758 2.04 24.15 -20.00
N GLY A 759 2.41 25.30 -19.44
CA GLY A 759 1.80 25.87 -18.24
C GLY A 759 0.31 26.16 -18.42
N VAL A 760 -0.08 26.79 -19.54
CA VAL A 760 -1.48 27.07 -19.87
C VAL A 760 -2.29 25.78 -20.01
N ALA A 761 -1.76 24.77 -20.70
CA ALA A 761 -2.45 23.49 -20.84
C ALA A 761 -2.58 22.73 -19.50
N CYS A 762 -1.55 22.77 -18.65
CA CYS A 762 -1.53 22.13 -17.33
C CYS A 762 -2.50 22.79 -16.35
N THR A 763 -2.54 24.12 -16.31
CA THR A 763 -3.46 24.89 -15.46
C THR A 763 -4.92 24.68 -15.85
N ALA A 764 -5.21 24.63 -17.16
CA ALA A 764 -6.57 24.40 -17.66
C ALA A 764 -7.14 23.01 -17.32
N GLN A 765 -6.30 22.01 -17.06
CA GLN A 765 -6.72 20.62 -16.79
C GLN A 765 -6.29 20.12 -15.40
N GLU A 766 -5.83 21.00 -14.51
CA GLU A 766 -5.34 20.70 -13.15
C GLU A 766 -4.28 19.58 -13.08
N VAL A 767 -3.38 19.54 -14.06
CA VAL A 767 -2.27 18.57 -14.08
C VAL A 767 -0.98 19.25 -13.62
N THR A 768 -0.25 18.60 -12.71
CA THR A 768 1.07 19.11 -12.29
C THR A 768 2.09 18.93 -13.42
N ARG A 769 2.66 20.04 -13.90
CA ARG A 769 3.67 20.04 -14.98
C ARG A 769 4.83 19.08 -14.73
N GLY A 770 5.41 19.09 -13.52
CA GLY A 770 6.52 18.19 -13.17
C GLY A 770 6.14 16.71 -13.21
N HIS A 771 4.90 16.35 -12.86
CA HIS A 771 4.41 14.98 -13.00
C HIS A 771 4.29 14.57 -14.47
N LEU A 772 3.77 15.47 -15.32
CA LEU A 772 3.66 15.25 -16.76
C LEU A 772 5.03 15.06 -17.41
N ASP A 773 5.98 15.95 -17.16
CA ASP A 773 7.34 15.84 -17.70
C ASP A 773 8.03 14.56 -17.21
N LYS A 774 7.85 14.18 -15.95
CA LYS A 774 8.36 12.91 -15.41
C LYS A 774 7.80 11.68 -16.13
N VAL A 775 6.49 11.63 -16.37
CA VAL A 775 5.87 10.50 -17.09
C VAL A 775 6.33 10.46 -18.54
N VAL A 776 6.41 11.61 -19.22
CA VAL A 776 6.89 11.71 -20.60
C VAL A 776 8.33 11.22 -20.74
N LEU A 777 9.24 11.64 -19.85
CA LEU A 777 10.63 11.18 -19.86
C LEU A 777 10.79 9.73 -19.42
N SER A 778 9.90 9.21 -18.56
CA SER A 778 9.93 7.80 -18.12
C SER A 778 9.73 6.80 -19.27
N CYS A 779 9.23 7.27 -20.42
CA CYS A 779 9.11 6.46 -21.63
C CYS A 779 10.46 6.14 -22.29
N LEU A 780 11.56 6.84 -21.98
CA LEU A 780 12.89 6.53 -22.51
C LEU A 780 13.54 5.38 -21.74
N SER A 781 14.24 4.49 -22.45
CA SER A 781 14.70 3.20 -21.92
C SER A 781 16.21 3.04 -21.98
N HIS A 782 16.77 2.29 -21.02
CA HIS A 782 18.18 1.88 -21.00
C HIS A 782 18.58 0.95 -22.17
N ARG A 783 17.62 0.44 -22.95
CA ARG A 783 17.86 -0.57 -23.99
C ARG A 783 18.31 0.01 -25.33
N SER A 784 18.12 1.31 -25.53
CA SER A 784 18.43 2.01 -26.78
C SER A 784 19.49 3.07 -26.51
N ALA A 785 20.61 3.01 -27.23
CA ALA A 785 21.66 4.02 -27.14
C ALA A 785 21.14 5.42 -27.53
N GLU A 786 20.21 5.49 -28.50
CA GLU A 786 19.58 6.76 -28.89
C GLU A 786 18.73 7.36 -27.75
N ASP A 787 18.04 6.53 -26.97
CA ASP A 787 17.20 6.99 -25.85
C ASP A 787 18.08 7.57 -24.73
N ILE A 788 19.18 6.88 -24.40
CA ILE A 788 20.18 7.35 -23.42
C ILE A 788 20.82 8.65 -23.92
N GLN A 789 21.21 8.72 -25.19
CA GLN A 789 21.78 9.95 -25.76
C GLN A 789 20.77 11.10 -25.73
N THR A 790 19.50 10.82 -26.00
CA THR A 790 18.43 11.82 -25.92
C THR A 790 18.26 12.31 -24.48
N LEU A 791 18.30 11.43 -23.47
CA LEU A 791 18.27 11.82 -22.05
C LEU A 791 19.47 12.69 -21.66
N LYS A 792 20.69 12.33 -22.08
CA LYS A 792 21.90 13.14 -21.85
C LYS A 792 21.76 14.52 -22.47
N SER A 793 21.32 14.60 -23.72
CA SER A 793 21.10 15.87 -24.40
C SER A 793 20.00 16.73 -23.78
N ILE A 794 18.98 16.13 -23.16
CA ILE A 794 17.98 16.88 -22.39
C ILE A 794 18.57 17.38 -21.08
N ALA A 795 19.34 16.54 -20.38
CA ALA A 795 19.97 16.86 -19.10
C ALA A 795 20.97 18.02 -19.21
N GLU A 796 21.76 18.09 -20.28
CA GLU A 796 22.72 19.18 -20.53
C GLU A 796 22.06 20.48 -21.08
N GLY A 797 20.74 20.48 -21.27
CA GLY A 797 20.01 21.62 -21.84
C GLY A 797 20.08 21.74 -23.36
N GLY A 798 20.54 20.69 -24.05
CA GLY A 798 20.45 20.56 -25.50
C GLY A 798 19.00 20.42 -26.00
N LEU A 799 18.82 20.34 -27.32
CA LEU A 799 17.50 20.20 -27.97
C LEU A 799 16.49 21.32 -27.64
N GLN A 800 16.98 22.50 -27.23
CA GLN A 800 16.15 23.61 -26.75
C GLN A 800 15.27 23.22 -25.55
N ALA A 801 15.79 22.35 -24.68
CA ALA A 801 15.07 21.85 -23.53
C ALA A 801 14.72 22.93 -22.52
N ARG A 802 13.47 22.89 -22.02
CA ARG A 802 13.07 23.68 -20.84
C ARG A 802 13.97 23.33 -19.65
N VAL A 803 14.39 24.36 -18.91
CA VAL A 803 15.25 24.21 -17.72
C VAL A 803 14.66 23.25 -16.68
N GLU A 804 13.35 23.27 -16.53
CA GLU A 804 12.59 22.46 -15.55
C GLU A 804 12.62 20.95 -15.83
N VAL A 805 12.94 20.55 -17.07
CA VAL A 805 13.01 19.16 -17.48
C VAL A 805 14.40 18.57 -17.19
N GLN A 806 15.43 19.41 -17.01
CA GLN A 806 16.81 18.97 -16.78
C GLN A 806 16.94 18.12 -15.49
N PRO A 807 16.43 18.54 -14.31
CA PRO A 807 16.47 17.70 -13.10
C PRO A 807 15.74 16.36 -13.28
N ILE A 808 14.62 16.37 -14.01
CA ILE A 808 13.82 15.18 -14.26
C ILE A 808 14.58 14.18 -15.15
N ALA A 809 15.36 14.68 -16.12
CA ALA A 809 16.23 13.84 -16.95
C ALA A 809 17.37 13.20 -16.13
N PHE A 810 17.98 13.95 -15.22
CA PHE A 810 18.98 13.41 -14.26
C PHE A 810 18.37 12.34 -13.35
N GLY A 811 17.21 12.63 -12.74
CA GLY A 811 16.47 11.64 -11.94
C GLY A 811 16.10 10.39 -12.73
N GLN A 812 15.76 10.52 -14.01
CA GLN A 812 15.48 9.37 -14.87
C GLN A 812 16.75 8.55 -15.17
N LEU A 813 17.89 9.19 -15.46
CA LEU A 813 19.19 8.51 -15.62
C LEU A 813 19.56 7.73 -14.34
N GLY A 814 19.37 8.33 -13.16
CA GLY A 814 19.55 7.63 -11.87
C GLY A 814 18.63 6.42 -11.70
N SER A 815 17.35 6.54 -12.08
CA SER A 815 16.40 5.42 -12.01
C SER A 815 16.73 4.26 -12.96
N LEU A 816 17.32 4.57 -14.12
CA LEU A 816 17.73 3.59 -15.12
C LEU A 816 19.07 2.92 -14.78
N TRP A 817 19.86 3.52 -13.88
CA TRP A 817 21.21 3.07 -13.54
C TRP A 817 21.31 1.58 -13.18
N PRO A 818 20.46 1.01 -12.31
CA PRO A 818 20.59 -0.42 -11.93
C PRO A 818 20.39 -1.37 -13.11
N SER A 819 19.81 -0.90 -14.22
CA SER A 819 19.57 -1.69 -15.43
C SER A 819 20.64 -1.51 -16.52
N LEU A 820 21.51 -0.50 -16.40
CA LEU A 820 22.63 -0.27 -17.32
C LEU A 820 23.75 -1.28 -17.05
N LYS A 821 24.45 -1.73 -18.09
CA LYS A 821 25.55 -2.70 -17.99
C LYS A 821 26.68 -2.35 -18.95
N GLY A 822 27.92 -2.65 -18.54
CA GLY A 822 29.11 -2.54 -19.39
C GLY A 822 29.36 -1.11 -19.90
N SER A 823 29.59 -0.97 -21.20
CA SER A 823 29.98 0.30 -21.83
C SER A 823 28.96 1.43 -21.63
N SER A 824 27.65 1.15 -21.70
CA SER A 824 26.64 2.20 -21.51
C SER A 824 26.57 2.73 -20.07
N GLN A 825 26.93 1.91 -19.07
CA GLN A 825 27.03 2.38 -17.68
C GLN A 825 28.22 3.33 -17.53
N ILE A 826 29.36 2.98 -18.14
CA ILE A 826 30.57 3.80 -18.16
C ILE A 826 30.33 5.12 -18.89
N GLU A 827 29.70 5.09 -20.07
CA GLU A 827 29.38 6.30 -20.83
C GLU A 827 28.47 7.28 -20.07
N VAL A 828 27.54 6.77 -19.26
CA VAL A 828 26.68 7.62 -18.39
C VAL A 828 27.46 8.13 -17.19
N LEU A 829 28.34 7.29 -16.61
CA LEU A 829 29.23 7.68 -15.53
C LEU A 829 30.16 8.83 -15.92
N ASP A 830 30.83 8.71 -17.06
CA ASP A 830 31.74 9.73 -17.59
C ASP A 830 30.97 11.03 -17.86
N PHE A 831 29.77 10.92 -18.46
CA PHE A 831 28.89 12.08 -18.66
C PHE A 831 28.54 12.79 -17.34
N LEU A 832 28.13 12.05 -16.30
CA LEU A 832 27.80 12.63 -15.00
C LEU A 832 29.03 13.25 -14.32
N LEU A 833 30.17 12.57 -14.38
CA LEU A 833 31.42 13.02 -13.76
C LEU A 833 31.95 14.30 -14.42
N ASP A 834 31.90 14.38 -15.76
CA ASP A 834 32.35 15.54 -16.50
C ASP A 834 31.45 16.76 -16.22
N HIS A 835 30.13 16.58 -16.13
CA HIS A 835 29.21 17.67 -15.79
C HIS A 835 29.25 18.08 -14.30
N ALA A 836 29.52 17.13 -13.39
CA ALA A 836 29.75 17.42 -11.98
C ALA A 836 31.08 18.16 -11.74
N LEU A 837 31.98 18.22 -12.71
CA LEU A 837 33.29 18.87 -12.58
C LEU A 837 33.53 19.98 -13.61
N ALA A 838 32.55 20.26 -14.46
CA ALA A 838 32.63 21.30 -15.48
C ALA A 838 32.87 22.67 -14.84
N VAL A 839 33.81 23.43 -15.40
CA VAL A 839 34.16 24.79 -14.96
C VAL A 839 33.16 25.82 -15.50
N GLU A 840 32.58 25.53 -16.66
CA GLU A 840 31.57 26.35 -17.34
C GLU A 840 30.31 25.51 -17.57
N GLY A 841 29.14 25.99 -17.16
CA GLY A 841 27.88 25.26 -17.27
C GLY A 841 26.76 25.86 -16.41
N SER A 842 25.54 25.35 -16.57
CA SER A 842 24.40 25.71 -15.72
C SER A 842 24.59 25.15 -14.30
N GLU A 843 24.39 25.99 -13.27
CA GLU A 843 24.48 25.57 -11.86
C GLU A 843 23.55 24.39 -11.55
N ILE A 844 22.39 24.33 -12.20
CA ILE A 844 21.42 23.24 -12.06
C ILE A 844 22.01 21.93 -12.57
N VAL A 845 22.66 21.95 -13.72
CA VAL A 845 23.26 20.75 -14.33
C VAL A 845 24.38 20.20 -13.46
N HIS A 846 25.19 21.09 -12.87
CA HIS A 846 26.24 20.71 -11.93
C HIS A 846 25.68 20.05 -10.65
N ALA A 847 24.69 20.70 -10.02
CA ALA A 847 24.08 20.20 -8.79
C ALA A 847 23.41 18.83 -8.98
N GLU A 848 22.61 18.69 -10.05
CA GLU A 848 21.86 17.47 -10.34
C GLU A 848 22.77 16.31 -10.76
N ALA A 849 23.85 16.58 -11.50
CA ALA A 849 24.84 15.56 -11.85
C ALA A 849 25.54 15.01 -10.59
N LEU A 850 25.92 15.90 -9.66
CA LEU A 850 26.54 15.52 -8.40
C LEU A 850 25.59 14.75 -7.48
N GLU A 851 24.33 15.19 -7.37
CA GLU A 851 23.31 14.50 -6.58
C GLU A 851 23.02 13.10 -7.15
N THR A 852 22.90 12.99 -8.48
CA THR A 852 22.69 11.71 -9.16
C THR A 852 23.84 10.73 -8.86
N LEU A 853 25.10 11.17 -8.97
CA LEU A 853 26.28 10.35 -8.65
C LEU A 853 26.29 9.85 -7.20
N ARG A 854 25.88 10.69 -6.25
CA ARG A 854 25.81 10.33 -4.82
C ARG A 854 24.65 9.39 -4.49
N SER A 855 23.54 9.49 -5.21
CA SER A 855 22.34 8.68 -4.97
C SER A 855 22.46 7.23 -5.49
N VAL A 856 23.37 7.01 -6.43
CA VAL A 856 23.47 5.78 -7.21
C VAL A 856 24.49 4.81 -6.60
N ARG A 857 24.17 3.50 -6.59
CA ARG A 857 25.13 2.46 -6.21
C ARG A 857 26.09 2.14 -7.36
N LEU A 858 27.38 2.44 -7.16
CA LEU A 858 28.43 2.21 -8.13
C LEU A 858 28.89 0.74 -8.10
N SER A 859 29.08 0.13 -9.28
CA SER A 859 29.61 -1.23 -9.41
C SER A 859 31.14 -1.24 -9.28
N THR A 860 31.74 -2.40 -8.99
CA THR A 860 33.21 -2.54 -8.97
C THR A 860 33.85 -2.07 -10.28
N GLU A 861 33.26 -2.45 -11.43
CA GLU A 861 33.76 -2.06 -12.76
C GLU A 861 33.72 -0.55 -12.96
N ALA A 862 32.65 0.13 -12.53
CA ALA A 862 32.51 1.58 -12.58
C ALA A 862 33.56 2.28 -11.70
N LEU A 863 33.75 1.82 -10.46
CA LEU A 863 34.74 2.38 -9.54
C LEU A 863 36.18 2.19 -10.04
N VAL A 864 36.50 1.01 -10.60
CA VAL A 864 37.82 0.77 -11.22
C VAL A 864 38.04 1.70 -12.40
N HIS A 865 37.05 1.84 -13.30
CA HIS A 865 37.14 2.78 -14.44
C HIS A 865 37.34 4.23 -13.99
N MET A 866 36.64 4.68 -12.94
CA MET A 866 36.81 6.04 -12.41
C MET A 866 38.22 6.29 -11.88
N ILE A 867 38.82 5.32 -11.19
CA ILE A 867 40.18 5.47 -10.64
C ILE A 867 41.23 5.37 -11.75
N GLU A 868 41.04 4.48 -12.72
CA GLU A 868 41.98 4.31 -13.84
C GLU A 868 41.92 5.45 -14.87
N SER A 869 40.78 6.13 -14.99
CA SER A 869 40.56 7.29 -15.88
C SER A 869 41.01 8.64 -15.28
N LEU A 870 41.62 8.64 -14.07
CA LEU A 870 42.15 9.86 -13.47
C LEU A 870 43.37 10.40 -14.24
N PRO A 871 43.51 11.72 -14.40
CA PRO A 871 44.66 12.33 -15.08
C PRO A 871 45.98 11.99 -14.38
N ARG A 872 47.02 11.66 -15.15
CA ARG A 872 48.36 11.38 -14.61
C ARG A 872 49.19 12.66 -14.56
N GLY A 873 50.16 12.72 -13.65
CA GLY A 873 51.07 13.87 -13.55
C GLY A 873 51.85 14.16 -14.85
N SER A 874 52.03 13.16 -15.72
CA SER A 874 52.65 13.28 -17.05
C SER A 874 51.80 14.08 -18.04
N ASP A 875 50.48 14.06 -17.90
CA ASP A 875 49.53 14.61 -18.89
C ASP A 875 49.38 16.14 -18.74
N LEU A 876 49.86 16.69 -17.63
CA LEU A 876 49.83 18.12 -17.28
C LEU A 876 51.01 18.93 -17.86
N HIS A 877 51.88 18.26 -18.62
CA HIS A 877 53.00 18.89 -19.32
C HIS A 877 52.65 19.02 -20.81
N ASP A 878 52.63 20.25 -21.35
CA ASP A 878 52.27 20.58 -22.74
C ASP A 878 52.77 19.55 -23.78
N GLN A 879 51.85 19.02 -24.60
CA GLN A 879 52.21 18.31 -25.83
C GLN A 879 52.89 19.28 -26.82
N PRO A 880 53.91 18.86 -27.58
CA PRO A 880 54.59 19.76 -28.51
C PRO A 880 53.68 20.12 -29.68
N SER A 881 53.39 21.41 -29.84
CA SER A 881 52.80 21.93 -31.07
C SER A 881 53.68 21.56 -32.26
N SER A 882 53.16 20.74 -33.16
CA SER A 882 53.87 20.35 -34.38
C SER A 882 53.97 21.52 -35.37
N ALA A 883 55.14 21.58 -36.02
CA ALA A 883 55.45 22.25 -37.29
C ALA A 883 55.90 23.73 -37.32
N LYS A 884 57.16 23.88 -37.76
CA LYS A 884 57.80 24.98 -38.54
C LYS A 884 58.20 26.29 -37.80
N LYS A 885 59.47 26.37 -37.38
CA LYS A 885 60.55 27.18 -38.01
C LYS A 885 61.85 27.23 -37.18
N GLN A 886 62.96 27.13 -37.92
CA GLN A 886 64.28 27.77 -37.71
C GLN A 886 65.22 27.35 -36.57
N ARG A 887 66.19 26.51 -36.96
CA ARG A 887 67.62 26.85 -37.14
C ARG A 887 68.37 27.51 -35.95
N THR A 888 69.27 26.70 -35.38
CA THR A 888 70.57 27.03 -34.75
C THR A 888 70.58 27.95 -33.53
N SER A 889 70.82 27.38 -32.34
CA SER A 889 72.04 27.59 -31.55
C SER A 889 71.96 26.84 -30.22
N LYS A 890 73.14 26.43 -29.72
CA LYS A 890 73.36 25.75 -28.44
C LYS A 890 73.04 26.68 -27.26
N ASN A 891 72.71 26.06 -26.13
CA ASN A 891 72.42 26.63 -24.80
C ASN A 891 71.03 27.29 -24.64
N ASP A 892 70.04 26.46 -24.33
CA ASP A 892 69.06 26.81 -23.29
C ASP A 892 68.45 25.54 -22.70
N SER A 893 69.14 24.92 -21.75
CA SER A 893 68.67 23.76 -20.97
C SER A 893 68.47 24.22 -19.53
N SER A 894 67.36 24.92 -19.25
CA SER A 894 66.72 25.00 -17.90
C SER A 894 65.62 26.07 -17.84
N GLN A 895 64.64 26.06 -18.75
CA GLN A 895 63.33 26.63 -18.38
C GLN A 895 62.44 25.51 -17.84
N PRO A 896 62.01 25.56 -16.57
CA PRO A 896 61.00 24.63 -16.07
C PRO A 896 59.75 24.81 -16.93
N ARG A 897 59.29 23.72 -17.55
CA ARG A 897 58.03 23.68 -18.28
C ARG A 897 56.94 24.24 -17.36
N LYS A 898 56.28 25.32 -17.76
CA LYS A 898 55.20 25.92 -16.96
C LYS A 898 54.08 24.90 -16.83
N VAL A 899 53.81 24.47 -15.60
CA VAL A 899 52.67 23.63 -15.26
C VAL A 899 51.41 24.46 -15.46
N ASP A 900 50.43 23.95 -16.20
CA ASP A 900 49.12 24.58 -16.30
C ASP A 900 48.40 24.47 -14.95
N GLN A 901 48.38 25.56 -14.19
CA GLN A 901 47.75 25.63 -12.88
C GLN A 901 46.23 25.41 -12.94
N GLY A 902 45.58 25.71 -14.07
CA GLY A 902 44.15 25.46 -14.28
C GLY A 902 43.86 23.96 -14.39
N ALA A 903 44.60 23.27 -15.26
CA ALA A 903 44.51 21.82 -15.42
C ALA A 903 44.88 21.06 -14.13
N LEU A 904 45.89 21.54 -13.39
CA LEU A 904 46.28 20.98 -12.09
C LEU A 904 45.14 21.06 -11.06
N ASN A 905 44.49 22.22 -10.93
CA ASN A 905 43.36 22.39 -10.01
C ASN A 905 42.14 21.56 -10.42
N ALA A 906 41.87 21.42 -11.72
CA ALA A 906 40.80 20.56 -12.22
C ALA A 906 41.06 19.07 -11.92
N ALA A 907 42.32 18.61 -12.10
CA ALA A 907 42.72 17.25 -11.77
C ALA A 907 42.55 16.96 -10.27
N ILE A 908 42.95 17.89 -9.39
CA ILE A 908 42.76 17.76 -7.94
C ILE A 908 41.28 17.65 -7.58
N ARG A 909 40.40 18.47 -8.16
CA ARG A 909 38.95 18.39 -7.94
C ARG A 909 38.36 17.04 -8.39
N ARG A 910 38.79 16.54 -9.55
CA ARG A 910 38.37 15.23 -10.06
C ARG A 910 38.80 14.09 -9.14
N ILE A 911 40.05 14.10 -8.69
CA ILE A 911 40.58 13.10 -7.74
C ILE A 911 39.80 13.15 -6.42
N THR A 912 39.51 14.36 -5.91
CA THR A 912 38.75 14.54 -4.66
C THR A 912 37.37 13.88 -4.75
N LEU A 913 36.60 14.23 -5.79
CA LEU A 913 35.25 13.70 -5.96
C LEU A 913 35.23 12.17 -6.15
N VAL A 914 36.15 11.63 -6.97
CA VAL A 914 36.25 10.17 -7.19
C VAL A 914 36.58 9.43 -5.89
N LEU A 915 37.48 9.96 -5.06
CA LEU A 915 37.83 9.35 -3.77
C LEU A 915 36.67 9.42 -2.77
N GLU A 916 35.93 10.53 -2.70
CA GLU A 916 34.73 10.65 -1.85
C GLU A 916 33.63 9.66 -2.27
N LEU A 917 33.39 9.50 -3.58
CA LEU A 917 32.43 8.52 -4.10
C LEU A 917 32.89 7.09 -3.84
N THR A 918 34.19 6.83 -3.89
CA THR A 918 34.77 5.51 -3.60
C THR A 918 34.61 5.18 -2.11
N GLU A 919 34.90 6.12 -1.21
CA GLU A 919 34.71 5.95 0.23
C GLU A 919 33.24 5.69 0.59
N ALA A 920 32.32 6.47 0.00
CA ALA A 920 30.87 6.30 0.19
C ALA A 920 30.33 4.96 -0.32
N SER A 921 31.04 4.30 -1.25
CA SER A 921 30.65 3.02 -1.86
C SER A 921 31.14 1.79 -1.07
N GLU A 922 31.56 1.95 0.19
CA GLU A 922 32.09 0.88 1.05
C GLU A 922 33.22 0.05 0.39
N PRO A 923 34.46 0.59 0.31
CA PRO A 923 35.59 -0.04 -0.38
C PRO A 923 35.89 -1.49 0.00
N VAL A 924 35.51 -1.92 1.22
CA VAL A 924 35.61 -3.31 1.71
C VAL A 924 35.02 -4.32 0.70
N GLN A 925 33.92 -3.97 0.03
CA GLN A 925 33.19 -4.85 -0.88
C GLN A 925 33.83 -4.95 -2.29
N HIS A 926 34.86 -4.13 -2.57
CA HIS A 926 35.43 -3.93 -3.91
C HIS A 926 36.96 -4.15 -3.95
N PRO A 927 37.45 -5.38 -3.74
CA PRO A 927 38.88 -5.65 -3.61
C PRO A 927 39.69 -5.43 -4.90
N GLN A 928 39.04 -5.36 -6.07
CA GLN A 928 39.68 -5.05 -7.35
C GLN A 928 40.20 -3.60 -7.43
N LEU A 929 39.79 -2.70 -6.53
CA LEU A 929 40.27 -1.31 -6.48
C LEU A 929 41.74 -1.18 -6.02
N LEU A 930 42.29 -2.22 -5.40
CA LEU A 930 43.60 -2.21 -4.75
C LEU A 930 44.71 -1.69 -5.67
N LYS A 931 44.78 -2.20 -6.91
CA LYS A 931 45.80 -1.81 -7.90
C LYS A 931 45.66 -0.33 -8.31
N GLY A 932 44.44 0.13 -8.55
CA GLY A 932 44.15 1.51 -8.91
C GLY A 932 44.51 2.49 -7.80
N LEU A 933 44.17 2.16 -6.54
CA LEU A 933 44.45 3.00 -5.38
C LEU A 933 45.96 3.13 -5.09
N PHE A 934 46.75 2.06 -5.24
CA PHE A 934 48.22 2.15 -5.10
C PHE A 934 48.87 2.96 -6.22
N ASN A 935 48.37 2.86 -7.45
CA ASN A 935 48.83 3.71 -8.54
C ASN A 935 48.51 5.19 -8.26
N LEU A 936 47.30 5.48 -7.77
CA LEU A 936 46.88 6.83 -7.41
C LEU A 936 47.70 7.40 -6.23
N LEU A 937 48.11 6.58 -5.25
CA LEU A 937 49.03 7.01 -4.18
C LEU A 937 50.38 7.46 -4.74
N SER A 938 50.90 6.74 -5.75
CA SER A 938 52.13 7.11 -6.44
C SER A 938 51.99 8.44 -7.19
N GLU A 939 50.85 8.64 -7.87
CA GLU A 939 50.57 9.89 -8.59
C GLU A 939 50.36 11.06 -7.63
N LEU A 940 49.67 10.88 -6.49
CA LEU A 940 49.47 11.94 -5.49
C LEU A 940 50.79 12.49 -4.93
N ASN A 941 51.81 11.64 -4.78
CA ASN A 941 53.16 12.08 -4.42
C ASN A 941 53.77 12.98 -5.52
N SER A 942 53.51 12.70 -6.80
CA SER A 942 53.88 13.58 -7.92
C SER A 942 53.11 14.91 -7.88
N TYR A 943 51.80 14.89 -7.64
CA TYR A 943 50.97 16.09 -7.48
C TYR A 943 51.42 16.98 -6.31
N LYS A 944 51.89 16.39 -5.22
CA LYS A 944 52.46 17.10 -4.06
C LYS A 944 53.70 17.91 -4.43
N THR A 945 54.59 17.35 -5.27
CA THR A 945 55.78 18.08 -5.76
C THR A 945 55.44 19.22 -6.71
N LEU A 946 54.37 19.07 -7.52
CA LEU A 946 53.91 20.08 -8.47
C LEU A 946 53.13 21.23 -7.81
N THR A 947 52.36 20.95 -6.76
CA THR A 947 51.47 21.93 -6.10
C THR A 947 52.14 22.65 -4.92
N GLY A 948 53.21 22.08 -4.34
CA GLY A 948 53.87 22.61 -3.14
C GLY A 948 53.03 22.50 -1.86
N SER A 949 51.89 21.81 -1.91
CA SER A 949 50.96 21.56 -0.80
C SER A 949 50.97 20.08 -0.42
N GLN A 950 50.80 19.76 0.86
CA GLN A 950 50.85 18.38 1.36
C GLN A 950 49.59 17.55 1.01
N LEU A 951 48.54 18.14 0.45
CA LEU A 951 47.29 17.45 0.02
C LEU A 951 46.75 16.46 1.08
N ILE A 952 46.78 16.84 2.36
CA ILE A 952 46.59 15.95 3.52
C ILE A 952 45.24 15.22 3.47
N TYR A 953 44.17 15.93 3.08
CA TYR A 953 42.83 15.37 2.96
C TYR A 953 42.76 14.21 1.95
N LEU A 954 43.38 14.37 0.77
CA LEU A 954 43.40 13.33 -0.27
C LEU A 954 44.20 12.11 0.16
N HIS A 955 45.33 12.30 0.85
CA HIS A 955 46.09 11.21 1.42
C HIS A 955 45.28 10.46 2.49
N GLY A 956 44.55 11.18 3.34
CA GLY A 956 43.65 10.60 4.34
C GLY A 956 42.55 9.73 3.71
N LEU A 957 41.82 10.27 2.73
CA LEU A 957 40.77 9.54 2.00
C LEU A 957 41.33 8.28 1.32
N LEU A 958 42.45 8.41 0.60
CA LEU A 958 43.05 7.30 -0.13
C LEU A 958 43.53 6.20 0.82
N LEU A 959 44.21 6.56 1.91
CA LEU A 959 44.66 5.60 2.92
C LEU A 959 43.49 4.96 3.66
N GLY A 960 42.40 5.70 3.92
CA GLY A 960 41.15 5.16 4.45
C GLY A 960 40.54 4.10 3.54
N CYS A 961 40.45 4.38 2.24
CA CYS A 961 40.01 3.42 1.23
C CYS A 961 40.92 2.18 1.15
N LEU A 962 42.25 2.37 1.12
CA LEU A 962 43.22 1.26 1.12
C LEU A 962 43.11 0.40 2.38
N PHE A 963 42.99 1.01 3.56
CA PHE A 963 42.84 0.31 4.84
C PHE A 963 41.55 -0.52 4.87
N SER A 964 40.45 0.06 4.40
CA SER A 964 39.14 -0.57 4.26
C SER A 964 39.19 -1.81 3.36
N VAL A 965 39.76 -1.70 2.15
CA VAL A 965 39.97 -2.82 1.22
C VAL A 965 40.85 -3.91 1.83
N VAL A 966 42.00 -3.54 2.41
CA VAL A 966 42.96 -4.49 2.98
C VAL A 966 42.40 -5.21 4.20
N ASN A 967 41.55 -4.58 5.02
CA ASN A 967 40.86 -5.26 6.11
C ASN A 967 39.82 -6.26 5.59
N GLY A 968 39.04 -5.91 4.55
CA GLY A 968 38.10 -6.85 3.93
C GLY A 968 38.76 -8.12 3.38
N LEU A 969 39.99 -8.00 2.89
CA LEU A 969 40.80 -9.13 2.41
C LEU A 969 41.27 -10.08 3.54
N LYS A 970 41.25 -9.65 4.81
CA LYS A 970 41.59 -10.52 5.96
C LYS A 970 40.47 -11.51 6.27
N ASP A 971 39.22 -11.11 6.04
CA ASP A 971 38.03 -11.87 6.41
C ASP A 971 37.56 -12.84 5.30
N SER A 972 37.97 -12.61 4.05
CA SER A 972 37.53 -13.39 2.88
C SER A 972 38.67 -14.18 2.23
N ARG A 973 38.72 -15.51 2.47
CA ARG A 973 39.78 -16.40 1.94
C ARG A 973 39.71 -16.69 0.43
N SER A 974 38.70 -16.21 -0.30
CA SER A 974 38.37 -16.66 -1.65
C SER A 974 38.01 -15.54 -2.63
N VAL A 975 38.81 -14.46 -2.69
CA VAL A 975 38.65 -13.45 -3.75
C VAL A 975 39.87 -13.45 -4.67
N ASP A 976 39.61 -13.49 -5.97
CA ASP A 976 40.58 -13.47 -7.06
C ASP A 976 41.21 -12.08 -7.18
N VAL A 977 42.20 -11.81 -6.34
CA VAL A 977 42.85 -10.49 -6.20
C VAL A 977 44.34 -10.65 -6.46
N ASP A 978 44.86 -9.82 -7.36
CA ASP A 978 46.29 -9.78 -7.66
C ASP A 978 47.08 -9.18 -6.49
N ARG A 979 47.55 -10.05 -5.60
CA ARG A 979 48.36 -9.68 -4.42
C ARG A 979 49.70 -9.07 -4.79
N SER A 980 50.14 -9.15 -6.06
CA SER A 980 51.36 -8.48 -6.53
C SER A 980 51.20 -6.95 -6.62
N ALA A 981 49.97 -6.44 -6.57
CA ALA A 981 49.68 -5.01 -6.59
C ALA A 981 49.97 -4.29 -5.26
N ILE A 982 50.28 -5.01 -4.18
CA ILE A 982 50.55 -4.41 -2.86
C ILE A 982 51.96 -3.81 -2.83
N ARG A 983 52.03 -2.48 -2.80
CA ARG A 983 53.29 -1.70 -2.74
C ARG A 983 53.47 -1.03 -1.37
N ALA A 984 54.00 -1.78 -0.40
CA ALA A 984 54.21 -1.29 0.96
C ALA A 984 55.27 -0.18 1.05
N ASP A 985 56.22 -0.16 0.11
CA ASP A 985 57.23 0.88 -0.09
C ASP A 985 56.59 2.26 -0.28
N LEU A 986 55.52 2.38 -1.06
CA LEU A 986 54.81 3.65 -1.28
C LEU A 986 54.15 4.20 -0.02
N ILE A 987 53.65 3.32 0.86
CA ILE A 987 53.03 3.73 2.13
C ILE A 987 54.12 4.28 3.05
N VAL A 988 55.26 3.59 3.14
CA VAL A 988 56.40 4.05 3.94
C VAL A 988 56.94 5.39 3.42
N GLU A 989 57.01 5.57 2.10
CA GLU A 989 57.40 6.84 1.48
C GLU A 989 56.39 7.97 1.76
N CYS A 990 55.09 7.69 1.70
CA CYS A 990 54.03 8.62 2.07
C CYS A 990 54.14 9.09 3.54
N VAL A 991 54.37 8.15 4.46
CA VAL A 991 54.56 8.42 5.90
C VAL A 991 55.83 9.25 6.13
N ARG A 992 56.95 8.93 5.46
CA ARG A 992 58.22 9.66 5.59
C ARG A 992 58.15 11.09 5.06
N THR A 993 57.32 11.35 4.06
CA THR A 993 57.26 12.66 3.39
C THR A 993 56.15 13.56 3.93
N THR A 994 55.27 13.07 4.80
CA THR A 994 54.10 13.81 5.32
C THR A 994 54.33 14.25 6.76
N SER A 995 54.01 15.51 7.09
CA SER A 995 54.16 16.04 8.46
C SER A 995 52.85 16.04 9.26
N SER A 996 51.77 15.44 8.73
CA SER A 996 50.45 15.39 9.35
C SER A 996 50.30 14.18 10.27
N THR A 997 49.99 14.41 11.54
CA THR A 997 49.74 13.36 12.55
C THR A 997 48.53 12.49 12.27
N GLN A 998 47.63 12.91 11.37
CA GLN A 998 46.46 12.12 10.96
C GLN A 998 46.77 11.09 9.86
N VAL A 999 47.86 11.31 9.11
CA VAL A 999 48.30 10.43 8.02
C VAL A 999 49.33 9.40 8.51
N HIS A 1000 50.10 9.76 9.55
CA HIS A 1000 50.90 8.83 10.35
C HIS A 1000 50.00 7.91 11.17
#